data_AF-A0A128FB06-F1
#
_entry.id   AF-A0A128FB06-F1
#
_cell.length_a   1.000
_cell.length_b   1.000
_cell.length_c   1.000
_cell.angle_alpha   90.00
_cell.angle_beta   90.00
_cell.angle_gamma   90.00
#
_symmetry.space_group_name_H-M   'P 1'
#
loop_
_entity.id
_entity.type
_entity.pdbx_description
1 polymer ?
#
loop_
_entity_poly.entity_id
_entity_poly.type
_entity_poly.pdbx_seq_one_letter_code
_entity_poly.pdbx_strand_id
1 'polypeptide(L)'
;MKYRIAIISLFSFSALSAPSNQQLPPLPKLNRDVVMLDSGNYRQPHITSNRSSGDGRVIVVTKSVEGKMEIYLRKPEVLTSHFSESSKGTALIGGANAFSVDMSGGAYFGGEFSHVAVCDTTDFYLRQKALNEADPRYDSKYINDYLTRLSPMPHNGKKDLYKLVVIGLKNNGTSDGNQRLVSIPVDVLVANPKTKNAYIESATPGTMKEGAIYKGDNLLEPTVTRDGRLLVARFGDSTDNVTWKDNNGSDHTTSNANIFYAYNNDQGPCDVSGWDQQRPIKYAPFDNEINQIYGFASQPFRYPDGSLVSPSGSDFTTGFGGTYPWIDRDGNNLFFTVKGRFLEQNDYELQDCDNCLDTQRSLKTLTVAMMGLWTRGKIVIPDNLLNNTDWGFEIADRPRVKLYRGNRGWVDAGVGRENGNNNTSASAWNRNSTIIESTEQLFNYHPQMVPLTPRDVVWYISNGKATDEIVFDDYLDSNALIVSDMNSHFGLEGNGYLRPESSSDVVKVQNAATGSSGSIPLYGSVVGSEYKRIEPQAMGGIKGKGLWLHRTNYLAYDFASAPDNSDGWLLSLFVDDRLAANPGKNYTLVTLASGGYISFNRDEAGRTYIKFRSNGATGNYKYDITDHYQLGGQGWKHFAIEIKKQGNTANSVTLFIDGTEITTFDLPQTMKSGFVLSKGTLKIGEGLRGWIDEVRLYNHLRLNNEFVCNLGHGSLVSTSSGTTCLTDHTQDGYAHLADKGAYDWVGDRIHQPVSVVWNQPRPSEENNGFCLVCHNSNGKFGLSKNALVMNSGVWASDDARRQPMDPPPRILGQIPQYWLKDAFPSQHLSESENGYIVDQVIHPD
;
A
#
# COMPACT_ATOMS: atom_id res chain seq x y z
N MET A 1 22.75 -19.40 62.36
CA MET A 1 24.07 -19.51 61.69
C MET A 1 23.92 -20.23 60.37
N LYS A 2 24.03 -19.52 59.24
CA LYS A 2 24.76 -19.90 58.01
C LYS A 2 24.43 -18.87 56.91
N TYR A 3 25.49 -18.27 56.39
CA TYR A 3 25.53 -17.17 55.44
C TYR A 3 24.89 -17.53 54.09
N ARG A 4 24.16 -16.59 53.49
CA ARG A 4 23.99 -16.50 52.02
C ARG A 4 24.68 -15.23 51.55
N ILE A 5 25.77 -15.42 50.83
CA ILE A 5 26.52 -14.38 50.12
C ILE A 5 25.63 -13.89 48.97
N ALA A 6 25.27 -12.61 49.00
CA ALA A 6 24.70 -11.92 47.85
C ALA A 6 25.86 -11.54 46.91
N ILE A 7 25.95 -12.21 45.77
CA ILE A 7 26.75 -11.73 44.65
C ILE A 7 25.98 -10.55 44.05
N ILE A 8 26.42 -9.33 44.37
CA ILE A 8 25.97 -8.12 43.68
C ILE A 8 26.71 -8.11 42.34
N SER A 9 26.07 -8.66 41.31
CA SER A 9 26.41 -8.33 39.93
C SER A 9 25.95 -6.90 39.68
N LEU A 10 26.86 -5.93 39.81
CA LEU A 10 26.66 -4.57 39.28
C LEU A 10 26.55 -4.66 37.76
N PHE A 11 25.35 -4.90 37.25
CA PHE A 11 25.00 -4.47 35.90
C PHE A 11 24.84 -2.96 35.96
N SER A 12 25.89 -2.25 35.56
CA SER A 12 25.81 -0.84 35.21
C SER A 12 24.85 -0.71 34.02
N PHE A 13 23.55 -0.55 34.29
CA PHE A 13 22.63 0.00 33.31
C PHE A 13 23.13 1.40 33.01
N SER A 14 23.80 1.53 31.86
CA SER A 14 24.07 2.83 31.29
C SER A 14 22.70 3.35 30.85
N ALA A 15 22.09 4.21 31.67
CA ALA A 15 20.90 4.93 31.25
C ALA A 15 21.28 5.72 30.00
N LEU A 16 20.79 5.32 28.82
CA LEU A 16 20.97 6.08 27.60
C LEU A 16 20.24 7.42 27.80
N SER A 17 20.99 8.51 27.76
CA SER A 17 20.41 9.86 27.67
C SER A 17 19.98 10.13 26.22
N ALA A 18 18.94 10.94 26.04
CA ALA A 18 18.51 11.41 24.72
C ALA A 18 19.71 11.91 23.89
N PRO A 19 19.71 11.69 22.55
CA PRO A 19 20.80 12.10 21.71
C PRO A 19 21.02 13.60 21.84
N SER A 20 22.29 14.01 21.97
CA SER A 20 22.62 15.44 22.03
C SER A 20 22.15 16.14 20.74
N ASN A 21 21.83 17.44 20.84
CA ASN A 21 21.45 18.26 19.67
C ASN A 21 22.52 18.24 18.55
N GLN A 22 23.78 17.90 18.85
CA GLN A 22 24.83 17.73 17.84
C GLN A 22 24.82 16.36 17.13
N GLN A 23 24.11 15.36 17.65
CA GLN A 23 23.97 14.03 17.05
C GLN A 23 22.76 13.96 16.10
N LEU A 24 21.67 14.66 16.40
CA LEU A 24 20.45 14.69 15.57
C LEU A 24 20.73 15.05 14.10
N PRO A 25 19.90 14.66 13.13
CA PRO A 25 20.03 15.15 11.75
C PRO A 25 19.70 16.65 11.61
N PRO A 26 20.22 17.37 10.59
CA PRO A 26 19.63 18.64 10.19
C PRO A 26 18.20 18.43 9.67
N LEU A 27 17.40 19.50 9.61
CA LEU A 27 16.05 19.42 9.04
C LEU A 27 16.11 18.85 7.61
N PRO A 28 15.29 17.85 7.26
CA PRO A 28 15.22 17.30 5.92
C PRO A 28 14.85 18.39 4.90
N LYS A 29 15.26 18.18 3.65
CA LYS A 29 14.91 19.12 2.58
C LYS A 29 13.40 19.15 2.34
N LEU A 30 12.77 17.98 2.38
CA LEU A 30 11.34 17.80 2.30
C LEU A 30 10.76 17.82 3.71
N ASN A 31 10.15 18.94 4.06
CA ASN A 31 9.52 19.17 5.37
C ASN A 31 8.01 19.01 5.23
N ARG A 32 7.54 17.75 5.28
CA ARG A 32 6.13 17.39 5.11
C ARG A 32 5.34 17.62 6.38
N ASP A 33 4.06 17.95 6.20
CA ASP A 33 3.10 17.90 7.30
C ASP A 33 2.74 16.44 7.57
N VAL A 34 3.27 15.88 8.66
CA VAL A 34 2.99 14.51 9.12
C VAL A 34 1.79 14.42 10.05
N VAL A 35 1.17 15.55 10.40
CA VAL A 35 -0.01 15.61 11.26
C VAL A 35 -1.26 15.57 10.40
N MET A 36 -1.76 14.37 10.12
CA MET A 36 -2.86 14.19 9.16
C MET A 36 -4.22 14.67 9.67
N LEU A 37 -4.42 14.62 10.98
CA LEU A 37 -5.65 15.01 11.67
C LEU A 37 -5.27 15.94 12.83
N ASP A 38 -5.91 17.09 12.96
CA ASP A 38 -5.61 18.05 14.02
C ASP A 38 -6.88 18.75 14.51
N SER A 39 -7.13 18.67 15.81
CA SER A 39 -8.30 19.28 16.44
C SER A 39 -9.59 18.87 15.72
N GLY A 40 -9.63 17.61 15.25
CA GLY A 40 -10.74 17.06 14.48
C GLY A 40 -10.79 17.48 13.00
N ASN A 41 -9.79 18.15 12.45
CA ASN A 41 -9.77 18.57 11.05
C ASN A 41 -8.65 17.86 10.27
N TYR A 42 -8.97 17.35 9.08
CA TYR A 42 -7.94 16.82 8.19
C TYR A 42 -7.06 17.94 7.66
N ARG A 43 -5.74 17.73 7.70
CA ARG A 43 -4.74 18.70 7.25
C ARG A 43 -4.39 18.56 5.76
N GLN A 44 -4.92 17.53 5.10
CA GLN A 44 -4.77 17.22 3.67
C GLN A 44 -6.12 16.80 3.05
N PRO A 45 -6.25 16.75 1.70
CA PRO A 45 -7.37 16.09 1.05
C PRO A 45 -7.56 14.66 1.56
N HIS A 46 -8.80 14.26 1.81
CA HIS A 46 -9.09 12.99 2.46
C HIS A 46 -10.23 12.24 1.78
N ILE A 47 -9.95 10.99 1.38
CA ILE A 47 -10.98 10.02 1.02
C ILE A 47 -11.38 9.32 2.30
N THR A 48 -12.63 9.50 2.72
CA THR A 48 -13.16 8.86 3.93
C THR A 48 -13.13 7.34 3.82
N SER A 49 -12.73 6.66 4.89
CA SER A 49 -12.58 5.20 4.94
C SER A 49 -13.90 4.41 5.11
N ASN A 50 -14.96 4.84 4.44
CA ASN A 50 -16.31 4.28 4.56
C ASN A 50 -16.54 3.15 3.55
N ARG A 51 -17.32 2.14 3.94
CA ARG A 51 -17.76 1.08 3.02
C ARG A 51 -18.60 1.66 1.90
N SER A 52 -18.46 1.14 0.68
CA SER A 52 -19.06 1.74 -0.51
C SER A 52 -19.77 0.73 -1.40
N SER A 53 -20.70 1.24 -2.23
CA SER A 53 -21.27 0.51 -3.38
C SER A 53 -20.18 0.05 -4.35
N GLY A 54 -20.55 -0.84 -5.28
CA GLY A 54 -19.62 -1.41 -6.26
C GLY A 54 -18.92 -0.34 -7.11
N ASP A 55 -19.63 0.75 -7.42
CA ASP A 55 -19.10 1.92 -8.15
C ASP A 55 -18.49 3.00 -7.23
N GLY A 56 -18.46 2.76 -5.92
CA GLY A 56 -17.84 3.64 -4.93
C GLY A 56 -18.63 4.90 -4.55
N ARG A 57 -19.83 5.12 -5.09
CA ARG A 57 -20.59 6.38 -4.96
C ARG A 57 -21.44 6.47 -3.70
N VAL A 58 -22.21 5.45 -3.36
CA VAL A 58 -22.97 5.41 -2.11
C VAL A 58 -22.05 4.86 -1.04
N ILE A 59 -21.81 5.64 0.02
CA ILE A 59 -20.96 5.22 1.12
C ILE A 59 -21.75 5.12 2.42
N VAL A 60 -21.48 4.08 3.19
CA VAL A 60 -22.10 3.80 4.48
C VAL A 60 -21.03 3.96 5.55
N VAL A 61 -21.32 4.76 6.58
CA VAL A 61 -20.40 4.92 7.70
C VAL A 61 -20.28 3.61 8.44
N THR A 62 -19.05 3.10 8.54
CA THR A 62 -18.78 1.74 9.02
C THR A 62 -19.27 1.55 10.45
N LYS A 63 -19.08 2.55 11.32
CA LYS A 63 -19.52 2.50 12.71
C LYS A 63 -20.90 3.16 12.85
N SER A 64 -21.95 2.37 13.12
CA SER A 64 -23.30 2.89 13.34
C SER A 64 -23.43 3.56 14.72
N VAL A 65 -24.32 4.54 14.85
CA VAL A 65 -24.58 5.27 16.10
C VAL A 65 -26.07 5.17 16.44
N GLU A 66 -26.38 4.80 17.69
CA GLU A 66 -27.76 4.76 18.21
C GLU A 66 -28.74 3.94 17.34
N GLY A 67 -28.27 2.84 16.74
CA GLY A 67 -29.10 2.00 15.86
C GLY A 67 -29.44 2.64 14.51
N LYS A 68 -28.81 3.77 14.16
CA LYS A 68 -28.95 4.42 12.86
C LYS A 68 -27.76 4.09 11.97
N MET A 69 -28.08 3.83 10.72
CA MET A 69 -27.09 3.77 9.65
C MET A 69 -27.01 5.16 9.00
N GLU A 70 -25.79 5.63 8.74
CA GLU A 70 -25.55 6.90 8.07
C GLU A 70 -25.02 6.67 6.67
N ILE A 71 -25.67 7.27 5.69
CA ILE A 71 -25.33 7.16 4.27
C ILE A 71 -24.93 8.54 3.73
N TYR A 72 -23.87 8.56 2.93
CA TYR A 72 -23.41 9.73 2.19
C TYR A 72 -23.20 9.40 0.71
N LEU A 73 -23.00 10.45 -0.09
CA LEU A 73 -22.57 10.30 -1.49
C LEU A 73 -21.14 10.79 -1.66
N ARG A 74 -20.36 10.03 -2.43
CA ARG A 74 -19.07 10.45 -2.97
C ARG A 74 -19.26 10.97 -4.39
N LYS A 75 -18.77 12.19 -4.65
CA LYS A 75 -19.00 12.96 -5.89
C LYS A 75 -17.67 13.47 -6.45
N PRO A 76 -16.95 12.70 -7.27
CA PRO A 76 -15.73 13.19 -7.93
C PRO A 76 -16.00 14.44 -8.79
N GLU A 77 -17.24 14.63 -9.25
CA GLU A 77 -17.66 15.76 -10.09
C GLU A 77 -17.60 17.14 -9.41
N VAL A 78 -17.28 17.21 -8.10
CA VAL A 78 -17.07 18.47 -7.38
C VAL A 78 -15.63 18.97 -7.47
N LEU A 79 -14.68 18.10 -7.88
CA LEU A 79 -13.29 18.47 -8.01
C LEU A 79 -13.07 19.39 -9.21
N THR A 80 -12.29 20.45 -8.99
CA THR A 80 -11.88 21.40 -10.04
C THR A 80 -10.38 21.33 -10.34
N SER A 81 -9.61 20.73 -9.44
CA SER A 81 -8.19 20.39 -9.56
C SER A 81 -7.98 18.91 -9.20
N HIS A 82 -6.76 18.42 -9.39
CA HIS A 82 -6.38 17.07 -8.99
C HIS A 82 -6.70 16.80 -7.50
N PHE A 83 -7.09 15.57 -7.14
CA PHE A 83 -7.52 15.22 -5.79
C PHE A 83 -6.48 15.61 -4.71
N SER A 84 -5.21 15.27 -4.92
CA SER A 84 -4.10 15.61 -4.01
C SER A 84 -3.88 17.13 -3.85
N GLU A 85 -4.30 17.94 -4.82
CA GLU A 85 -4.23 19.40 -4.81
C GLU A 85 -5.55 20.06 -4.40
N SER A 86 -6.57 19.25 -4.11
CA SER A 86 -7.90 19.77 -3.74
C SER A 86 -7.90 20.37 -2.34
N SER A 87 -9.05 20.92 -1.91
CA SER A 87 -9.17 21.47 -0.57
C SER A 87 -8.99 20.39 0.50
N LYS A 88 -8.27 20.73 1.58
CA LYS A 88 -8.12 19.88 2.78
C LYS A 88 -9.48 19.42 3.29
N GLY A 89 -9.56 18.18 3.79
CA GLY A 89 -10.82 17.59 4.26
C GLY A 89 -11.50 16.68 3.24
N THR A 90 -12.79 16.46 3.47
CA THR A 90 -13.59 15.45 2.76
C THR A 90 -14.32 16.04 1.56
N ALA A 91 -13.58 16.75 0.70
CA ALA A 91 -14.13 17.53 -0.42
C ALA A 91 -15.03 16.72 -1.38
N LEU A 92 -14.78 15.41 -1.49
CA LEU A 92 -15.56 14.48 -2.31
C LEU A 92 -16.94 14.16 -1.76
N ILE A 93 -17.24 14.50 -0.51
CA ILE A 93 -18.50 14.12 0.16
C ILE A 93 -19.61 15.11 -0.15
N GLY A 94 -20.76 14.58 -0.59
CA GLY A 94 -21.95 15.36 -0.89
C GLY A 94 -22.76 15.74 0.33
N GLY A 95 -22.75 17.04 0.65
CA GLY A 95 -23.52 17.62 1.73
C GLY A 95 -22.85 17.47 3.09
N ALA A 96 -23.22 18.34 4.03
CA ALA A 96 -22.64 18.33 5.37
C ALA A 96 -23.19 17.21 6.27
N ASN A 97 -24.42 16.77 6.00
CA ASN A 97 -25.19 15.87 6.86
C ASN A 97 -25.43 14.52 6.19
N ALA A 98 -25.38 13.44 6.99
CA ALA A 98 -25.76 12.11 6.55
C ALA A 98 -27.26 12.03 6.20
N PHE A 99 -27.60 11.11 5.29
CA PHE A 99 -28.93 10.54 5.26
C PHE A 99 -28.99 9.42 6.32
N SER A 100 -29.78 9.63 7.38
CA SER A 100 -29.93 8.63 8.46
C SER A 100 -31.05 7.66 8.15
N VAL A 101 -30.75 6.36 8.23
CA VAL A 101 -31.72 5.27 8.13
C VAL A 101 -31.89 4.63 9.49
N ASP A 102 -33.12 4.58 9.96
CA ASP A 102 -33.46 3.90 11.20
C ASP A 102 -33.50 2.39 10.98
N MET A 103 -32.67 1.66 11.75
CA MET A 103 -32.57 0.20 11.68
C MET A 103 -33.27 -0.49 12.88
N SER A 104 -33.92 0.30 13.76
CA SER A 104 -34.48 -0.13 15.05
C SER A 104 -35.67 -1.09 14.98
N GLY A 105 -36.30 -1.25 13.80
CA GLY A 105 -37.42 -2.17 13.58
C GLY A 105 -37.08 -3.68 13.56
N GLY A 106 -35.82 -4.07 13.80
CA GLY A 106 -35.41 -5.48 13.83
C GLY A 106 -33.95 -5.76 14.21
N ALA A 107 -33.07 -4.75 14.19
CA ALA A 107 -31.67 -4.86 14.58
C ALA A 107 -31.37 -4.00 15.81
N TYR A 108 -31.27 -4.62 16.98
CA TYR A 108 -30.24 -4.13 17.90
C TYR A 108 -28.92 -4.64 17.34
N PHE A 109 -28.28 -3.84 16.49
CA PHE A 109 -26.86 -4.03 16.29
C PHE A 109 -26.22 -3.86 17.67
N GLY A 110 -25.64 -4.92 18.22
CA GLY A 110 -25.35 -4.99 19.66
C GLY A 110 -24.35 -3.91 20.11
N GLY A 111 -24.78 -2.96 20.94
CA GLY A 111 -23.91 -2.03 21.68
C GLY A 111 -23.46 -0.76 20.94
N GLU A 112 -22.75 0.12 21.66
CA GLU A 112 -22.21 1.42 21.18
C GLU A 112 -21.21 1.32 19.98
N PHE A 113 -20.89 0.11 19.50
CA PHE A 113 -19.78 -0.15 18.56
C PHE A 113 -20.07 -1.21 17.48
N SER A 114 -21.28 -1.26 16.91
CA SER A 114 -21.51 -2.15 15.77
C SER A 114 -20.93 -1.62 14.47
N HIS A 115 -20.03 -2.41 13.85
CA HIS A 115 -19.47 -2.11 12.54
C HIS A 115 -20.27 -2.84 11.45
N VAL A 116 -20.43 -2.19 10.29
CA VAL A 116 -21.19 -2.72 9.15
C VAL A 116 -20.34 -2.84 7.89
N ALA A 117 -20.70 -3.79 7.03
CA ALA A 117 -20.18 -3.93 5.68
C ALA A 117 -21.28 -3.63 4.66
N VAL A 118 -20.87 -3.22 3.46
CA VAL A 118 -21.73 -3.14 2.27
C VAL A 118 -21.36 -4.30 1.36
N CYS A 119 -22.35 -5.07 0.94
CA CYS A 119 -22.24 -6.08 -0.10
C CYS A 119 -23.05 -5.60 -1.32
N ASP A 120 -22.34 -5.39 -2.42
CA ASP A 120 -22.87 -4.97 -3.71
C ASP A 120 -22.15 -5.78 -4.79
N THR A 121 -22.93 -6.56 -5.54
CA THR A 121 -22.39 -7.52 -6.52
C THR A 121 -22.50 -7.08 -7.96
N THR A 122 -22.88 -5.82 -8.17
CA THR A 122 -23.19 -5.28 -9.49
C THR A 122 -22.02 -5.37 -10.45
N ASP A 123 -20.86 -4.91 -10.01
CA ASP A 123 -19.69 -4.80 -10.88
C ASP A 123 -19.11 -6.18 -11.26
N PHE A 124 -19.22 -7.17 -10.37
CA PHE A 124 -18.83 -8.55 -10.66
C PHE A 124 -19.66 -9.15 -11.80
N TYR A 125 -20.99 -8.96 -11.80
CA TYR A 125 -21.87 -9.46 -12.85
C TYR A 125 -21.53 -8.89 -14.23
N LEU A 126 -21.31 -7.57 -14.31
CA LEU A 126 -20.98 -6.92 -15.58
C LEU A 126 -19.66 -7.42 -16.14
N ARG A 127 -18.65 -7.57 -15.28
CA ARG A 127 -17.34 -8.09 -15.67
C ARG A 127 -17.45 -9.53 -16.19
N GLN A 128 -18.24 -10.41 -15.56
CA GLN A 128 -18.41 -11.78 -16.06
C GLN A 128 -19.21 -11.90 -17.35
N LYS A 129 -20.31 -11.16 -17.47
CA LYS A 129 -21.13 -11.13 -18.69
C LYS A 129 -20.31 -10.72 -19.91
N ALA A 130 -19.37 -9.80 -19.69
CA ALA A 130 -18.40 -9.35 -20.66
C ALA A 130 -17.38 -10.47 -21.02
N LEU A 131 -16.84 -11.16 -20.02
CA LEU A 131 -15.70 -12.05 -20.20
C LEU A 131 -15.97 -13.34 -20.98
N ASN A 132 -17.20 -13.88 -20.99
CA ASN A 132 -17.49 -15.23 -21.53
C ASN A 132 -16.52 -16.33 -21.03
N GLU A 133 -15.83 -16.09 -19.90
CA GLU A 133 -14.85 -17.00 -19.31
C GLU A 133 -15.43 -17.71 -18.09
N ALA A 134 -14.93 -18.92 -17.81
CA ALA A 134 -15.27 -19.70 -16.63
C ALA A 134 -14.47 -19.18 -15.42
N ASP A 135 -14.78 -17.99 -14.91
CA ASP A 135 -14.28 -17.57 -13.60
C ASP A 135 -14.91 -18.47 -12.53
N PRO A 136 -14.14 -19.17 -11.69
CA PRO A 136 -14.70 -20.05 -10.66
C PRO A 136 -15.51 -19.30 -9.59
N ARG A 137 -15.35 -17.97 -9.46
CA ARG A 137 -16.21 -17.13 -8.61
C ARG A 137 -17.63 -17.02 -9.15
N TYR A 138 -17.80 -17.25 -10.45
CA TYR A 138 -19.09 -17.18 -11.11
C TYR A 138 -19.79 -18.53 -11.04
N ASP A 139 -20.88 -18.57 -10.27
CA ASP A 139 -21.77 -19.71 -10.22
C ASP A 139 -23.05 -19.43 -11.01
N SER A 140 -23.19 -20.13 -12.13
CA SER A 140 -24.38 -20.09 -12.99
C SER A 140 -25.70 -20.34 -12.22
N LYS A 141 -25.64 -21.05 -11.09
CA LYS A 141 -26.78 -21.30 -10.19
C LYS A 141 -27.42 -20.02 -9.67
N TYR A 142 -26.66 -18.92 -9.54
CA TYR A 142 -27.11 -17.67 -8.91
C TYR A 142 -27.15 -16.47 -9.86
N ILE A 143 -27.08 -16.67 -11.18
CA ILE A 143 -27.06 -15.57 -12.15
C ILE A 143 -28.25 -14.59 -11.98
N ASN A 144 -29.44 -15.13 -11.67
CA ASN A 144 -30.64 -14.32 -11.48
C ASN A 144 -30.55 -13.45 -10.21
N ASP A 145 -29.89 -13.94 -9.17
CA ASP A 145 -29.71 -13.19 -7.92
C ASP A 145 -28.79 -11.99 -8.15
N TYR A 146 -27.74 -12.14 -8.96
CA TYR A 146 -26.89 -11.02 -9.39
C TYR A 146 -27.69 -9.98 -10.20
N LEU A 147 -28.46 -10.43 -11.20
CA LEU A 147 -29.26 -9.55 -12.07
C LEU A 147 -30.27 -8.68 -11.30
N THR A 148 -30.91 -9.25 -10.29
CA THR A 148 -31.92 -8.51 -9.51
C THR A 148 -31.32 -7.42 -8.60
N ARG A 149 -29.99 -7.40 -8.45
CA ARG A 149 -29.22 -6.55 -7.52
C ARG A 149 -28.29 -5.55 -8.20
N LEU A 150 -28.38 -5.38 -9.52
CA LEU A 150 -27.63 -4.35 -10.23
C LEU A 150 -27.84 -2.95 -9.60
N SER A 151 -26.76 -2.23 -9.39
CA SER A 151 -26.67 -0.96 -8.66
C SER A 151 -25.53 -0.09 -9.21
N PRO A 152 -25.81 1.15 -9.63
CA PRO A 152 -27.13 1.76 -9.72
C PRO A 152 -27.96 1.25 -10.90
N MET A 153 -29.28 1.15 -10.72
CA MET A 153 -30.23 1.04 -11.81
C MET A 153 -30.85 2.40 -12.13
N PRO A 154 -31.08 2.71 -13.42
CA PRO A 154 -31.84 3.89 -13.78
C PRO A 154 -33.27 3.81 -13.26
N HIS A 155 -33.74 4.89 -12.61
CA HIS A 155 -35.07 4.99 -12.04
C HIS A 155 -35.77 6.28 -12.49
N ASN A 156 -36.96 6.16 -13.08
CA ASN A 156 -37.80 7.26 -13.58
C ASN A 156 -37.04 8.29 -14.46
N GLY A 157 -36.03 7.85 -15.21
CA GLY A 157 -35.28 8.66 -16.19
C GLY A 157 -34.38 9.76 -15.62
N LYS A 158 -34.29 9.93 -14.29
CA LYS A 158 -33.54 11.03 -13.65
C LYS A 158 -32.82 10.66 -12.36
N LYS A 159 -33.02 9.43 -11.86
CA LYS A 159 -32.51 8.96 -10.57
C LYS A 159 -31.77 7.65 -10.73
N ASP A 160 -30.87 7.38 -9.81
CA ASP A 160 -30.23 6.08 -9.63
C ASP A 160 -30.84 5.37 -8.42
N LEU A 161 -31.24 4.11 -8.57
CA LEU A 161 -31.63 3.23 -7.49
C LEU A 161 -30.48 2.25 -7.21
N TYR A 162 -29.92 2.31 -6.01
CA TYR A 162 -28.94 1.35 -5.52
C TYR A 162 -29.65 0.33 -4.62
N LYS A 163 -29.38 -0.95 -4.85
CA LYS A 163 -29.89 -2.08 -4.06
C LYS A 163 -28.73 -2.71 -3.29
N LEU A 164 -28.46 -2.16 -2.10
CA LEU A 164 -27.33 -2.57 -1.28
C LEU A 164 -27.75 -3.65 -0.29
N VAL A 165 -26.83 -4.51 0.13
CA VAL A 165 -27.02 -5.38 1.30
C VAL A 165 -26.06 -4.96 2.39
N VAL A 166 -26.60 -4.54 3.54
CA VAL A 166 -25.82 -4.11 4.69
C VAL A 166 -25.69 -5.28 5.65
N ILE A 167 -24.46 -5.62 6.02
CA ILE A 167 -24.14 -6.77 6.87
C ILE A 167 -23.59 -6.27 8.20
N GLY A 168 -24.01 -6.89 9.29
CA GLY A 168 -23.49 -6.60 10.62
C GLY A 168 -23.88 -7.69 11.62
N LEU A 169 -23.79 -7.38 12.91
CA LEU A 169 -24.14 -8.32 13.98
C LEU A 169 -25.27 -7.82 14.86
N LYS A 170 -26.06 -8.76 15.37
CA LYS A 170 -27.13 -8.57 16.34
C LYS A 170 -26.89 -9.44 17.58
N ASN A 171 -27.36 -9.01 18.76
CA ASN A 171 -27.35 -9.87 19.95
C ASN A 171 -28.15 -11.16 19.69
N ASN A 172 -27.58 -12.33 19.99
CA ASN A 172 -28.20 -13.63 19.72
C ASN A 172 -29.32 -14.02 20.72
N GLY A 173 -29.59 -13.18 21.72
CA GLY A 173 -30.61 -13.38 22.75
C GLY A 173 -30.09 -14.10 24.01
N THR A 174 -28.79 -14.38 24.10
CA THR A 174 -28.16 -15.05 25.24
C THR A 174 -27.10 -14.17 25.90
N SER A 175 -26.73 -14.50 27.14
CA SER A 175 -25.71 -13.79 27.92
C SER A 175 -24.29 -14.33 27.70
N ASP A 176 -24.09 -15.14 26.66
CA ASP A 176 -22.84 -15.85 26.38
C ASP A 176 -21.86 -15.02 25.53
N GLY A 177 -22.20 -13.77 25.23
CA GLY A 177 -21.36 -12.85 24.45
C GLY A 177 -21.42 -13.06 22.95
N ASN A 178 -21.82 -14.26 22.51
CA ASN A 178 -21.93 -14.61 21.09
C ASN A 178 -22.94 -13.73 20.36
N GLN A 179 -22.70 -13.50 19.07
CA GLN A 179 -23.49 -12.59 18.27
C GLN A 179 -23.96 -13.26 16.97
N ARG A 180 -25.09 -12.82 16.45
CA ARG A 180 -25.69 -13.37 15.24
C ARG A 180 -25.40 -12.48 14.04
N LEU A 181 -24.92 -13.08 12.95
CA LEU A 181 -24.75 -12.40 11.68
C LEU A 181 -26.10 -12.04 11.06
N VAL A 182 -26.23 -10.81 10.57
CA VAL A 182 -27.46 -10.32 9.96
C VAL A 182 -27.15 -9.56 8.67
N SER A 183 -28.09 -9.62 7.73
CA SER A 183 -28.08 -8.77 6.54
C SER A 183 -29.41 -8.04 6.41
N ILE A 184 -29.36 -6.82 5.89
CA ILE A 184 -30.54 -5.98 5.64
C ILE A 184 -30.38 -5.39 4.24
N PRO A 185 -31.28 -5.70 3.29
CA PRO A 185 -31.30 -5.01 2.01
C PRO A 185 -31.72 -3.55 2.22
N VAL A 186 -31.07 -2.62 1.53
CA VAL A 186 -31.36 -1.19 1.59
C VAL A 186 -31.43 -0.63 0.18
N ASP A 187 -32.60 -0.10 -0.17
CA ASP A 187 -32.84 0.58 -1.44
C ASP A 187 -32.53 2.07 -1.25
N VAL A 188 -31.48 2.57 -1.91
CA VAL A 188 -31.05 3.98 -1.85
C VAL A 188 -31.36 4.67 -3.17
N LEU A 189 -32.20 5.70 -3.14
CA LEU A 189 -32.58 6.49 -4.30
C LEU A 189 -31.77 7.79 -4.34
N VAL A 190 -31.02 7.99 -5.43
CA VAL A 190 -30.15 9.16 -5.65
C VAL A 190 -30.70 9.99 -6.79
N ALA A 191 -30.95 11.27 -6.52
CA ALA A 191 -31.38 12.25 -7.52
C ALA A 191 -30.19 13.00 -8.12
N ASN A 192 -30.31 13.37 -9.40
CA ASN A 192 -29.24 14.01 -10.20
C ASN A 192 -27.89 13.27 -10.10
N PRO A 193 -27.87 11.94 -10.22
CA PRO A 193 -26.65 11.16 -10.00
C PRO A 193 -25.56 11.55 -11.00
N LYS A 194 -24.30 11.34 -10.61
CA LYS A 194 -23.10 11.64 -11.42
C LYS A 194 -23.01 13.12 -11.83
N THR A 195 -23.51 14.00 -10.96
CA THR A 195 -23.36 15.46 -11.07
C THR A 195 -22.90 16.03 -9.74
N LYS A 196 -22.33 17.25 -9.77
CA LYS A 196 -22.02 18.03 -8.58
C LYS A 196 -23.23 18.26 -7.64
N ASN A 197 -24.44 18.23 -8.18
CA ASN A 197 -25.70 18.44 -7.46
C ASN A 197 -26.40 17.15 -7.02
N ALA A 198 -25.74 15.99 -7.11
CA ALA A 198 -26.31 14.72 -6.66
C ALA A 198 -26.63 14.74 -5.16
N TYR A 199 -27.77 14.16 -4.78
CA TYR A 199 -28.20 14.00 -3.39
C TYR A 199 -29.01 12.72 -3.18
N ILE A 200 -28.99 12.19 -1.94
CA ILE A 200 -29.82 11.04 -1.55
C ILE A 200 -31.24 11.56 -1.31
N GLU A 201 -32.20 11.05 -2.09
CA GLU A 201 -33.61 11.40 -1.96
C GLU A 201 -34.30 10.54 -0.89
N SER A 202 -34.01 9.25 -0.87
CA SER A 202 -34.52 8.32 0.13
C SER A 202 -33.58 7.13 0.30
N ALA A 203 -33.66 6.48 1.46
CA ALA A 203 -33.07 5.17 1.70
C ALA A 203 -34.04 4.34 2.54
N THR A 204 -34.42 3.17 2.03
CA THR A 204 -35.49 2.35 2.61
C THR A 204 -34.93 0.97 2.98
N PRO A 205 -34.89 0.61 4.27
CA PRO A 205 -34.46 -0.71 4.69
C PRO A 205 -35.57 -1.73 4.41
N GLY A 206 -35.20 -2.91 3.92
CA GLY A 206 -36.09 -4.04 3.74
C GLY A 206 -36.07 -4.99 4.95
N THR A 207 -36.45 -6.23 4.72
CA THR A 207 -36.55 -7.25 5.78
C THR A 207 -35.16 -7.80 6.13
N MET A 208 -34.84 -7.80 7.42
CA MET A 208 -33.63 -8.44 7.93
C MET A 208 -33.64 -9.96 7.67
N LYS A 209 -32.49 -10.48 7.27
CA LYS A 209 -32.18 -11.92 7.28
C LYS A 209 -31.13 -12.25 8.33
N GLU A 210 -31.38 -13.34 9.05
CA GLU A 210 -30.50 -13.88 10.08
C GLU A 210 -29.61 -15.01 9.53
N GLY A 211 -28.34 -15.01 9.93
CA GLY A 211 -27.34 -16.02 9.60
C GLY A 211 -26.82 -16.76 10.83
N ALA A 212 -25.59 -17.24 10.74
CA ALA A 212 -24.95 -18.03 11.79
C ALA A 212 -24.67 -17.22 13.07
N ILE A 213 -24.50 -17.95 14.19
CA ILE A 213 -24.02 -17.40 15.45
C ILE A 213 -22.50 -17.51 15.47
N TYR A 214 -21.87 -16.40 15.71
CA TYR A 214 -20.45 -16.18 15.74
C TYR A 214 -19.96 -16.10 17.19
N LYS A 215 -18.87 -16.81 17.48
CA LYS A 215 -18.23 -16.74 18.78
C LYS A 215 -17.51 -15.40 18.94
N GLY A 216 -17.70 -14.77 20.10
CA GLY A 216 -17.06 -13.51 20.47
C GLY A 216 -17.98 -12.29 20.36
N ASP A 217 -17.62 -11.26 21.12
CA ASP A 217 -18.54 -10.18 21.50
C ASP A 217 -18.66 -9.06 20.47
N ASN A 218 -17.79 -8.99 19.45
CA ASN A 218 -17.78 -7.88 18.48
C ASN A 218 -17.16 -8.30 17.14
N LEU A 219 -17.93 -8.29 16.05
CA LEU A 219 -17.43 -8.21 14.67
C LEU A 219 -17.06 -6.76 14.39
N LEU A 220 -15.78 -6.51 14.20
CA LEU A 220 -15.29 -5.20 13.82
C LEU A 220 -14.72 -5.25 12.41
N GLU A 221 -14.87 -4.14 11.72
CA GLU A 221 -14.36 -3.91 10.36
C GLU A 221 -14.74 -4.98 9.33
N PRO A 222 -15.99 -5.46 9.27
CA PRO A 222 -16.35 -6.41 8.23
C PRO A 222 -16.17 -5.81 6.84
N THR A 223 -15.72 -6.66 5.93
CA THR A 223 -15.52 -6.39 4.50
C THR A 223 -16.01 -7.57 3.70
N VAL A 224 -16.63 -7.31 2.56
CA VAL A 224 -17.15 -8.33 1.67
C VAL A 224 -16.58 -8.09 0.29
N THR A 225 -16.10 -9.16 -0.33
CA THR A 225 -15.63 -9.15 -1.72
C THR A 225 -16.78 -8.86 -2.69
N ARG A 226 -16.44 -8.37 -3.87
CA ARG A 226 -17.35 -7.92 -4.93
C ARG A 226 -18.29 -9.02 -5.45
N ASP A 227 -17.90 -10.29 -5.34
CA ASP A 227 -18.77 -11.42 -5.68
C ASP A 227 -19.83 -11.71 -4.61
N GLY A 228 -19.73 -11.08 -3.44
CA GLY A 228 -20.62 -11.22 -2.30
C GLY A 228 -20.45 -12.52 -1.51
N ARG A 229 -19.33 -13.24 -1.66
CA ARG A 229 -19.15 -14.60 -1.11
C ARG A 229 -18.08 -14.71 -0.03
N LEU A 230 -17.04 -13.89 -0.04
CA LEU A 230 -16.05 -13.88 1.03
C LEU A 230 -16.29 -12.71 1.98
N LEU A 231 -16.55 -13.02 3.25
CA LEU A 231 -16.57 -12.08 4.36
C LEU A 231 -15.22 -12.16 5.09
N VAL A 232 -14.55 -11.02 5.26
CA VAL A 232 -13.35 -10.89 6.10
C VAL A 232 -13.64 -9.85 7.17
N ALA A 233 -13.28 -10.16 8.42
CA ALA A 233 -13.45 -9.25 9.52
C ALA A 233 -12.50 -9.59 10.67
N ARG A 234 -12.58 -8.82 11.75
CA ARG A 234 -11.95 -9.19 13.00
C ARG A 234 -12.99 -9.45 14.09
N PHE A 235 -12.64 -10.32 15.01
CA PHE A 235 -13.30 -10.32 16.31
C PHE A 235 -12.52 -9.42 17.28
N GLY A 236 -13.19 -8.94 18.33
CA GLY A 236 -12.53 -8.25 19.44
C GLY A 236 -11.36 -9.06 20.01
N ASP A 237 -10.64 -8.52 20.99
CA ASP A 237 -9.57 -9.27 21.69
C ASP A 237 -10.16 -10.37 22.59
N SER A 238 -11.08 -11.21 22.07
CA SER A 238 -11.71 -12.29 22.81
C SER A 238 -10.66 -13.36 23.10
N THR A 239 -10.50 -13.70 24.37
CA THR A 239 -9.72 -14.86 24.84
C THR A 239 -10.36 -16.19 24.47
N ASP A 240 -11.52 -16.16 23.82
CA ASP A 240 -12.32 -17.33 23.52
C ASP A 240 -11.77 -18.15 22.37
N ASN A 241 -11.89 -19.46 22.56
CA ASN A 241 -11.50 -20.47 21.60
C ASN A 241 -12.55 -20.55 20.47
N VAL A 242 -12.14 -20.20 19.26
CA VAL A 242 -12.94 -20.38 18.04
C VAL A 242 -12.70 -21.80 17.52
N THR A 243 -13.78 -22.55 17.36
CA THR A 243 -13.75 -23.89 16.76
C THR A 243 -14.15 -23.79 15.30
N TRP A 244 -13.41 -24.44 14.41
CA TRP A 244 -13.62 -24.35 12.97
C TRP A 244 -13.19 -25.65 12.28
N LYS A 245 -13.71 -25.87 11.06
CA LYS A 245 -13.44 -27.10 10.28
C LYS A 245 -12.45 -26.86 9.14
N ASP A 246 -11.52 -27.79 8.99
CA ASP A 246 -10.63 -27.87 7.82
C ASP A 246 -11.31 -28.54 6.61
N ASN A 247 -10.58 -28.64 5.49
CA ASN A 247 -11.03 -29.31 4.26
C ASN A 247 -11.45 -30.78 4.44
N ASN A 248 -10.99 -31.45 5.51
CA ASN A 248 -11.35 -32.84 5.81
C ASN A 248 -12.54 -32.92 6.78
N GLY A 249 -13.12 -31.78 7.17
CA GLY A 249 -14.18 -31.68 8.17
C GLY A 249 -13.70 -31.88 9.61
N SER A 250 -12.38 -31.93 9.83
CA SER A 250 -11.79 -32.11 11.16
C SER A 250 -11.91 -30.82 11.95
N ASP A 251 -12.27 -30.93 13.23
CA ASP A 251 -12.40 -29.77 14.11
C ASP A 251 -11.02 -29.31 14.59
N HIS A 252 -10.77 -28.01 14.45
CA HIS A 252 -9.63 -27.30 14.98
C HIS A 252 -10.09 -26.24 15.97
N THR A 253 -9.20 -25.83 16.85
CA THR A 253 -9.46 -24.73 17.78
C THR A 253 -8.30 -23.75 17.76
N THR A 254 -8.63 -22.48 17.55
CA THR A 254 -7.66 -21.39 17.57
C THR A 254 -8.04 -20.40 18.66
N SER A 255 -7.06 -20.02 19.48
CA SER A 255 -7.19 -18.93 20.45
C SER A 255 -6.56 -17.65 19.87
N ASN A 256 -7.02 -16.48 20.31
CA ASN A 256 -6.44 -15.18 19.93
C ASN A 256 -6.37 -14.90 18.40
N ALA A 257 -7.25 -15.53 17.60
CA ALA A 257 -7.38 -15.21 16.18
C ALA A 257 -8.08 -13.85 16.03
N ASN A 258 -7.31 -12.81 15.72
CA ASN A 258 -7.87 -11.46 15.56
C ASN A 258 -8.62 -11.33 14.23
N ILE A 259 -8.04 -11.81 13.12
CA ILE A 259 -8.63 -11.74 11.77
C ILE A 259 -9.12 -13.13 11.36
N PHE A 260 -10.33 -13.17 10.80
CA PHE A 260 -10.96 -14.39 10.30
C PHE A 260 -11.64 -14.11 8.95
N TYR A 261 -12.03 -15.19 8.29
CA TYR A 261 -12.91 -15.14 7.13
C TYR A 261 -14.04 -16.17 7.24
N ALA A 262 -15.09 -15.95 6.47
CA ALA A 262 -16.16 -16.90 6.22
C ALA A 262 -16.46 -16.89 4.71
N TYR A 263 -16.65 -18.07 4.12
CA TYR A 263 -16.90 -18.23 2.70
C TYR A 263 -18.28 -18.83 2.46
N ASN A 264 -19.07 -18.16 1.61
CA ASN A 264 -20.40 -18.61 1.21
C ASN A 264 -20.33 -19.28 -0.16
N ASN A 265 -20.28 -20.60 -0.14
CA ASN A 265 -20.29 -21.42 -1.35
C ASN A 265 -21.72 -21.78 -1.79
N ASP A 266 -22.57 -22.13 -0.83
CA ASP A 266 -23.85 -22.82 -1.08
C ASP A 266 -25.09 -21.93 -1.13
N GLN A 267 -24.98 -20.65 -0.77
CA GLN A 267 -26.08 -19.69 -0.82
C GLN A 267 -25.82 -18.61 -1.87
N GLY A 268 -26.86 -17.83 -2.19
CA GLY A 268 -26.71 -16.71 -3.11
C GLY A 268 -25.76 -15.63 -2.56
N PRO A 269 -25.24 -14.74 -3.42
CA PRO A 269 -24.36 -13.65 -3.00
C PRO A 269 -24.99 -12.78 -1.90
N CYS A 270 -24.15 -12.27 -1.00
CA CYS A 270 -24.53 -11.48 0.19
C CYS A 270 -25.47 -12.19 1.16
N ASP A 271 -25.69 -13.48 1.02
CA ASP A 271 -26.57 -14.24 1.91
C ASP A 271 -25.83 -14.70 3.17
N VAL A 272 -26.13 -14.04 4.29
CA VAL A 272 -25.50 -14.31 5.59
C VAL A 272 -25.72 -15.72 6.12
N SER A 273 -26.72 -16.47 5.63
CA SER A 273 -26.88 -17.87 6.04
C SER A 273 -25.81 -18.80 5.45
N GLY A 274 -25.08 -18.37 4.41
CA GLY A 274 -23.99 -19.14 3.83
C GLY A 274 -22.63 -18.91 4.50
N TRP A 275 -22.50 -17.90 5.37
CA TRP A 275 -21.28 -17.64 6.13
C TRP A 275 -21.30 -18.33 7.49
N ASP A 276 -21.37 -19.65 7.49
CA ASP A 276 -21.63 -20.47 8.68
C ASP A 276 -20.38 -20.90 9.47
N GLN A 277 -19.19 -20.78 8.87
CA GLN A 277 -17.91 -21.14 9.47
C GLN A 277 -17.01 -19.91 9.68
N GLN A 278 -16.51 -19.73 10.90
CA GLN A 278 -15.45 -18.75 11.19
C GLN A 278 -14.08 -19.43 11.06
N ARG A 279 -13.33 -19.14 10.00
CA ARG A 279 -11.98 -19.72 9.81
C ARG A 279 -10.91 -18.66 10.07
N PRO A 280 -9.82 -18.98 10.82
CA PRO A 280 -8.74 -18.04 11.04
C PRO A 280 -8.06 -17.69 9.72
N ILE A 281 -7.69 -16.42 9.53
CA ILE A 281 -7.15 -15.96 8.23
C ILE A 281 -5.92 -16.77 7.78
N LYS A 282 -5.09 -17.23 8.72
CA LYS A 282 -3.92 -18.10 8.48
C LYS A 282 -4.23 -19.37 7.69
N TYR A 283 -5.45 -19.88 7.80
CA TYR A 283 -5.85 -21.09 7.10
C TYR A 283 -6.16 -20.85 5.63
N ALA A 284 -6.43 -19.60 5.22
CA ALA A 284 -6.89 -19.27 3.88
C ALA A 284 -6.02 -19.86 2.75
N PRO A 285 -4.67 -19.86 2.81
CA PRO A 285 -3.86 -20.47 1.75
C PRO A 285 -4.00 -21.99 1.61
N PHE A 286 -4.51 -22.64 2.64
CA PHE A 286 -4.66 -24.09 2.73
C PHE A 286 -6.11 -24.54 2.57
N ASP A 287 -7.05 -23.60 2.47
CA ASP A 287 -8.46 -23.85 2.27
C ASP A 287 -8.74 -24.05 0.77
N ASN A 288 -9.17 -25.27 0.41
CA ASN A 288 -9.41 -25.65 -0.98
C ASN A 288 -10.63 -24.92 -1.56
N GLU A 289 -11.51 -24.36 -0.73
CA GLU A 289 -12.67 -23.61 -1.19
C GLU A 289 -12.29 -22.21 -1.67
N ILE A 290 -11.19 -21.62 -1.15
CA ILE A 290 -10.85 -20.22 -1.44
C ILE A 290 -9.47 -20.00 -2.07
N ASN A 291 -8.51 -20.91 -1.89
CA ASN A 291 -7.13 -20.72 -2.38
C ASN A 291 -6.97 -20.83 -3.90
N GLN A 292 -7.99 -21.37 -4.60
CA GLN A 292 -8.09 -21.37 -6.07
C GLN A 292 -9.02 -20.28 -6.60
N ILE A 293 -9.66 -19.50 -5.71
CA ILE A 293 -10.68 -18.52 -6.06
C ILE A 293 -10.19 -17.09 -5.82
N TYR A 294 -9.49 -16.85 -4.71
CA TYR A 294 -9.06 -15.52 -4.30
C TYR A 294 -7.54 -15.38 -4.30
N GLY A 295 -7.06 -14.28 -4.90
CA GLY A 295 -5.63 -14.01 -5.06
C GLY A 295 -4.87 -13.91 -3.74
N PHE A 296 -5.49 -13.39 -2.67
CA PHE A 296 -4.81 -13.25 -1.39
C PHE A 296 -4.40 -14.61 -0.80
N ALA A 297 -5.25 -15.64 -0.98
CA ALA A 297 -5.05 -16.99 -0.49
C ALA A 297 -4.26 -17.88 -1.47
N SER A 298 -3.86 -17.36 -2.63
CA SER A 298 -3.27 -18.16 -3.71
C SER A 298 -1.90 -18.78 -3.41
N GLN A 299 -1.22 -18.23 -2.40
CA GLN A 299 0.14 -18.57 -2.01
C GLN A 299 0.25 -18.63 -0.47
N PRO A 300 1.15 -19.46 0.07
CA PRO A 300 1.43 -19.46 1.50
C PRO A 300 1.81 -18.07 2.01
N PHE A 301 1.25 -17.70 3.15
CA PHE A 301 1.63 -16.44 3.79
C PHE A 301 3.07 -16.50 4.29
N ARG A 302 3.74 -15.34 4.26
CA ARG A 302 5.10 -15.14 4.74
C ARG A 302 5.19 -13.94 5.66
N TYR A 303 5.96 -14.05 6.73
CA TYR A 303 6.30 -12.94 7.60
C TYR A 303 7.19 -11.90 6.88
N PRO A 304 7.41 -10.70 7.46
CA PRO A 304 8.20 -9.66 6.81
C PRO A 304 9.64 -10.05 6.46
N ASP A 305 10.22 -11.05 7.14
CA ASP A 305 11.54 -11.62 6.80
C ASP A 305 11.49 -12.62 5.63
N GLY A 306 10.29 -13.00 5.17
CA GLY A 306 10.06 -13.99 4.12
C GLY A 306 9.89 -15.42 4.63
N SER A 307 9.98 -15.66 5.95
CA SER A 307 9.71 -16.98 6.53
C SER A 307 8.23 -17.36 6.38
N LEU A 308 7.96 -18.65 6.12
CA LEU A 308 6.60 -19.14 5.91
C LEU A 308 5.80 -19.14 7.22
N VAL A 309 4.54 -18.74 7.13
CA VAL A 309 3.56 -18.93 8.22
C VAL A 309 3.15 -20.41 8.22
N SER A 310 3.46 -21.13 9.30
CA SER A 310 3.15 -22.57 9.41
C SER A 310 1.64 -22.83 9.48
N PRO A 311 1.12 -23.84 8.74
CA PRO A 311 -0.27 -24.30 8.86
C PRO A 311 -0.53 -25.19 10.10
N SER A 312 0.47 -25.42 10.96
CA SER A 312 0.35 -26.33 12.10
C SER A 312 1.24 -25.92 13.29
N GLY A 313 0.96 -26.48 14.48
CA GLY A 313 1.73 -26.24 15.69
C GLY A 313 1.33 -24.97 16.47
N SER A 314 2.17 -24.53 17.40
CA SER A 314 1.91 -23.36 18.26
C SER A 314 1.68 -22.07 17.47
N ASP A 315 2.28 -21.96 16.29
CA ASP A 315 2.12 -20.81 15.39
C ASP A 315 0.70 -20.72 14.80
N PHE A 316 -0.01 -21.84 14.73
CA PHE A 316 -1.39 -21.92 14.28
C PHE A 316 -2.40 -21.61 15.40
N THR A 317 -1.95 -21.70 16.65
CA THR A 317 -2.73 -21.39 17.86
C THR A 317 -2.59 -19.94 18.34
N THR A 318 -1.73 -19.14 17.70
CA THR A 318 -1.52 -17.72 18.02
C THR A 318 -1.95 -16.83 16.85
N GLY A 319 -2.25 -15.55 17.10
CA GLY A 319 -2.74 -14.60 16.10
C GLY A 319 -1.81 -14.40 14.88
N PHE A 320 -2.36 -13.86 13.79
CA PHE A 320 -1.68 -13.60 12.51
C PHE A 320 -0.70 -12.41 12.51
N GLY A 321 -0.58 -11.70 13.64
CA GLY A 321 0.32 -10.54 13.73
C GLY A 321 -0.39 -9.20 13.60
N GLY A 322 -1.63 -9.17 13.10
CA GLY A 322 -2.37 -7.95 12.77
C GLY A 322 -3.84 -7.94 13.19
N THR A 323 -4.49 -6.81 12.94
CA THR A 323 -5.90 -6.53 13.28
C THR A 323 -6.48 -5.46 12.31
N TYR A 324 -7.76 -5.09 12.43
CA TYR A 324 -8.47 -4.12 11.55
C TYR A 324 -8.31 -4.42 10.06
N PRO A 325 -8.82 -5.57 9.59
CA PRO A 325 -8.64 -5.99 8.21
C PRO A 325 -9.46 -5.14 7.24
N TRP A 326 -8.94 -5.05 6.02
CA TRP A 326 -9.69 -4.69 4.82
C TRP A 326 -9.21 -5.57 3.67
N ILE A 327 -10.12 -6.29 3.03
CA ILE A 327 -9.85 -7.02 1.79
C ILE A 327 -10.27 -6.14 0.61
N ASP A 328 -9.47 -6.09 -0.45
CA ASP A 328 -9.89 -5.42 -1.68
C ASP A 328 -11.10 -6.13 -2.32
N ARG A 329 -11.77 -5.41 -3.22
CA ARG A 329 -13.01 -5.87 -3.84
C ARG A 329 -12.86 -7.21 -4.56
N ASP A 330 -11.73 -7.49 -5.21
CA ASP A 330 -11.53 -8.75 -5.93
C ASP A 330 -10.98 -9.89 -5.05
N GLY A 331 -10.65 -9.61 -3.78
CA GLY A 331 -10.06 -10.57 -2.86
C GLY A 331 -8.62 -10.94 -3.21
N ASN A 332 -7.86 -10.01 -3.79
CA ASN A 332 -6.48 -10.23 -4.19
C ASN A 332 -5.48 -9.88 -3.09
N ASN A 333 -5.76 -8.90 -2.24
CA ASN A 333 -4.87 -8.32 -1.26
C ASN A 333 -5.64 -7.99 0.03
N LEU A 334 -5.06 -8.39 1.16
CA LEU A 334 -5.52 -8.09 2.50
C LEU A 334 -4.64 -7.02 3.13
N PHE A 335 -5.26 -5.93 3.56
CA PHE A 335 -4.66 -4.89 4.39
C PHE A 335 -5.10 -5.06 5.83
N PHE A 336 -4.24 -4.66 6.76
CA PHE A 336 -4.50 -4.73 8.19
C PHE A 336 -3.53 -3.82 8.94
N THR A 337 -3.79 -3.56 10.21
CA THR A 337 -2.87 -2.84 11.08
C THR A 337 -2.05 -3.76 11.96
N VAL A 338 -0.81 -3.36 12.23
CA VAL A 338 0.15 -4.00 13.14
C VAL A 338 0.63 -3.02 14.21
N LYS A 339 1.48 -3.46 15.15
CA LYS A 339 1.92 -2.60 16.26
C LYS A 339 2.87 -1.49 15.80
N GLY A 340 2.72 -0.28 16.31
CA GLY A 340 3.78 0.74 16.29
C GLY A 340 4.73 0.63 17.48
N ARG A 341 5.34 1.76 17.86
CA ARG A 341 6.28 1.88 18.99
C ARG A 341 5.79 2.96 19.97
N PHE A 342 6.02 2.74 21.27
CA PHE A 342 5.88 3.83 22.23
C PHE A 342 7.06 4.80 22.12
N LEU A 343 6.78 6.09 22.22
CA LEU A 343 7.80 7.08 22.52
C LEU A 343 8.18 6.94 24.00
N GLU A 344 9.45 6.69 24.28
CA GLU A 344 9.96 6.61 25.65
C GLU A 344 10.61 7.94 26.08
N GLN A 345 10.61 8.23 27.38
CA GLN A 345 11.06 9.52 27.94
C GLN A 345 12.51 9.88 27.56
N ASN A 346 13.36 8.88 27.33
CA ASN A 346 14.77 9.09 27.00
C ASN A 346 15.08 8.95 25.49
N ASP A 347 14.08 8.68 24.65
CA ASP A 347 14.30 8.59 23.20
C ASP A 347 14.63 9.97 22.60
N TYR A 348 13.90 11.01 23.03
CA TYR A 348 13.99 12.38 22.51
C TYR A 348 13.66 13.43 23.58
N GLU A 349 14.13 14.66 23.35
CA GLU A 349 13.65 15.83 24.09
C GLU A 349 12.20 16.13 23.68
N LEU A 350 11.34 16.42 24.66
CA LEU A 350 9.91 16.70 24.47
C LEU A 350 9.59 18.13 24.90
N GLN A 351 8.69 18.79 24.17
CA GLN A 351 8.14 20.10 24.50
C GLN A 351 6.61 20.01 24.56
N ASP A 352 5.99 20.85 25.38
CA ASP A 352 4.54 20.94 25.59
C ASP A 352 3.95 19.61 26.14
N CYS A 353 4.70 18.95 27.03
CA CYS A 353 4.38 17.64 27.58
C CYS A 353 4.71 17.54 29.07
N ASP A 354 3.68 17.63 29.92
CA ASP A 354 3.82 17.37 31.35
C ASP A 354 3.46 15.92 31.71
N ASN A 355 2.55 15.25 30.97
CA ASN A 355 2.18 13.82 31.12
C ASN A 355 1.74 13.14 29.80
N CYS A 356 2.14 13.67 28.64
CA CYS A 356 1.65 13.19 27.34
C CYS A 356 2.05 11.74 27.02
N LEU A 357 3.11 11.20 27.64
CA LEU A 357 3.54 9.83 27.38
C LEU A 357 2.49 8.80 27.82
N ASP A 358 1.66 9.14 28.81
CA ASP A 358 0.56 8.29 29.30
C ASP A 358 -0.65 8.29 28.37
N THR A 359 -0.75 9.26 27.44
CA THR A 359 -1.86 9.39 26.50
C THR A 359 -1.62 8.66 25.18
N GLN A 360 -0.48 7.95 25.06
CA GLN A 360 -0.22 7.09 23.90
C GLN A 360 -1.21 5.91 23.87
N ARG A 361 -2.07 5.87 22.85
CA ARG A 361 -3.11 4.84 22.66
C ARG A 361 -2.72 3.76 21.67
N SER A 362 -3.13 2.54 22.03
CA SER A 362 -3.31 1.36 21.18
C SER A 362 -2.25 1.14 20.09
N LEU A 363 -1.08 0.62 20.49
CA LEU A 363 0.00 0.32 19.54
C LEU A 363 -0.46 -0.54 18.35
N LYS A 364 -1.41 -1.47 18.56
CA LYS A 364 -1.88 -2.47 17.58
C LYS A 364 -2.51 -1.88 16.29
N THR A 365 -2.66 -0.56 16.21
CA THR A 365 -3.46 0.14 15.20
C THR A 365 -2.70 1.22 14.44
N LEU A 366 -1.37 1.27 14.59
CA LEU A 366 -0.58 2.40 14.14
C LEU A 366 -0.03 2.23 12.73
N THR A 367 0.38 1.02 12.38
CA THR A 367 1.06 0.75 11.11
C THR A 367 0.18 -0.09 10.21
N VAL A 368 -0.12 0.40 9.01
CA VAL A 368 -0.77 -0.35 7.93
C VAL A 368 0.25 -1.30 7.30
N ALA A 369 -0.14 -2.56 7.17
CA ALA A 369 0.57 -3.61 6.46
C ALA A 369 -0.37 -4.26 5.45
N MET A 370 0.21 -4.95 4.47
CA MET A 370 -0.54 -5.65 3.44
C MET A 370 0.08 -6.99 3.09
N MET A 371 -0.74 -7.92 2.61
CA MET A 371 -0.27 -9.13 1.96
C MET A 371 -1.27 -9.62 0.90
N GLY A 372 -0.83 -10.42 -0.06
CA GLY A 372 -1.73 -11.16 -0.93
C GLY A 372 -1.08 -11.51 -2.25
N LEU A 373 -1.86 -11.47 -3.32
CA LEU A 373 -1.44 -11.77 -4.69
C LEU A 373 -0.23 -10.90 -5.08
N TRP A 374 -0.30 -9.59 -4.83
CA TRP A 374 0.71 -8.64 -5.29
C TRP A 374 1.96 -8.62 -4.44
N THR A 375 1.90 -9.17 -3.22
CA THR A 375 3.09 -9.35 -2.39
C THR A 375 3.55 -10.81 -2.31
N ARG A 376 2.95 -11.70 -3.12
CA ARG A 376 3.25 -13.15 -3.12
C ARG A 376 3.15 -13.76 -1.72
N GLY A 377 2.08 -13.39 -1.00
CA GLY A 377 1.79 -13.79 0.37
C GLY A 377 2.70 -13.17 1.45
N LYS A 378 3.69 -12.35 1.10
CA LYS A 378 4.58 -11.71 2.07
C LYS A 378 3.93 -10.50 2.71
N ILE A 379 4.03 -10.38 4.03
CA ILE A 379 3.60 -9.19 4.75
C ILE A 379 4.60 -8.06 4.46
N VAL A 380 4.09 -6.96 3.92
CA VAL A 380 4.85 -5.76 3.55
C VAL A 380 4.24 -4.55 4.23
N ILE A 381 5.11 -3.68 4.74
CA ILE A 381 4.73 -2.37 5.27
C ILE A 381 5.13 -1.31 4.23
N PRO A 382 4.16 -0.64 3.59
CA PRO A 382 4.44 0.43 2.62
C PRO A 382 5.00 1.67 3.32
N ASP A 383 5.88 2.42 2.67
CA ASP A 383 6.35 3.72 3.16
C ASP A 383 5.57 4.85 2.53
N ASN A 384 4.66 5.42 3.32
CA ASN A 384 3.81 6.53 2.90
C ASN A 384 3.12 7.17 4.13
N LEU A 385 2.24 8.13 3.89
CA LEU A 385 1.53 8.87 4.94
C LEU A 385 0.48 8.02 5.69
N LEU A 386 0.16 6.81 5.24
CA LEU A 386 -0.62 5.86 6.05
C LEU A 386 0.16 5.40 7.28
N ASN A 387 1.49 5.38 7.16
CA ASN A 387 2.45 5.05 8.21
C ASN A 387 3.21 6.30 8.69
N ASN A 388 2.50 7.43 8.78
CA ASN A 388 3.04 8.76 9.06
C ASN A 388 3.83 8.88 10.39
N THR A 389 3.56 8.01 11.37
CA THR A 389 4.25 8.02 12.66
C THR A 389 4.34 6.62 13.25
N ASP A 390 5.43 6.36 13.97
CA ASP A 390 5.59 5.16 14.80
C ASP A 390 4.79 5.26 16.11
N TRP A 391 4.41 6.47 16.53
CA TRP A 391 3.81 6.74 17.84
C TRP A 391 2.30 6.88 17.79
N GLY A 392 1.66 6.70 18.96
CA GLY A 392 0.22 6.56 19.08
C GLY A 392 -0.51 7.66 19.85
N PHE A 393 -0.18 8.94 19.70
CA PHE A 393 -0.79 9.99 20.54
C PHE A 393 -2.25 10.30 20.20
N GLU A 394 -3.06 10.61 21.22
CA GLU A 394 -4.39 11.21 21.05
C GLU A 394 -4.30 12.61 20.43
N ILE A 395 -5.34 13.07 19.73
CA ILE A 395 -5.32 14.39 19.06
C ILE A 395 -5.09 15.54 20.05
N ALA A 396 -5.61 15.44 21.27
CA ALA A 396 -5.58 16.51 22.27
C ALA A 396 -4.18 16.72 22.91
N ASP A 397 -3.40 15.65 23.06
CA ASP A 397 -2.24 15.61 23.96
C ASP A 397 -0.92 15.34 23.23
N ARG A 398 -0.75 15.93 22.03
CA ARG A 398 0.41 15.67 21.17
C ARG A 398 1.62 16.48 21.59
N PRO A 399 2.74 15.84 21.98
CA PRO A 399 3.97 16.57 22.23
C PRO A 399 4.62 17.05 20.93
N ARG A 400 5.50 18.03 21.09
CA ARG A 400 6.52 18.33 20.09
C ARG A 400 7.78 17.55 20.44
N VAL A 401 8.33 16.85 19.47
CA VAL A 401 9.51 15.98 19.63
C VAL A 401 10.72 16.59 18.93
N LYS A 402 11.87 16.63 19.62
CA LYS A 402 13.12 17.14 19.05
C LYS A 402 13.77 16.13 18.12
N LEU A 403 13.38 16.16 16.85
CA LEU A 403 13.92 15.25 15.84
C LEU A 403 15.13 15.79 15.09
N TYR A 404 15.30 17.11 15.00
CA TYR A 404 16.37 17.74 14.23
C TYR A 404 17.15 18.80 15.00
N ARG A 405 18.30 19.20 14.45
CA ARG A 405 19.15 20.25 15.06
C ARG A 405 18.51 21.64 15.01
N GLY A 406 18.82 22.45 16.02
CA GLY A 406 18.54 23.88 16.03
C GLY A 406 17.07 24.21 16.35
N ASN A 407 16.71 25.49 16.33
CA ASN A 407 15.42 25.95 16.86
C ASN A 407 14.20 25.43 16.08
N ARG A 408 14.37 25.09 14.80
CA ARG A 408 13.30 24.54 13.94
C ARG A 408 13.22 23.01 13.96
N GLY A 409 14.01 22.34 14.79
CA GLY A 409 14.04 20.88 14.83
C GLY A 409 12.98 20.21 15.69
N TRP A 410 11.97 20.96 16.11
CA TRP A 410 10.82 20.50 16.87
C TRP A 410 9.68 20.14 15.91
N VAL A 411 9.19 18.92 16.00
CA VAL A 411 8.20 18.35 15.11
C VAL A 411 7.02 17.87 15.94
N ASP A 412 5.80 18.20 15.55
CA ASP A 412 4.61 17.68 16.18
C ASP A 412 4.54 16.15 16.00
N ALA A 413 4.21 15.43 17.07
CA ALA A 413 3.99 14.00 16.96
C ALA A 413 2.69 13.72 16.17
N GLY A 414 2.75 12.77 15.24
CA GLY A 414 1.58 12.33 14.50
C GLY A 414 0.49 11.73 15.40
N VAL A 415 -0.74 11.68 14.87
CA VAL A 415 -1.90 11.09 15.56
C VAL A 415 -1.86 9.57 15.47
N GLY A 416 -2.07 8.93 16.62
CA GLY A 416 -2.28 7.50 16.76
C GLY A 416 -3.68 7.07 16.33
N ARG A 417 -4.43 6.51 17.26
CA ARG A 417 -5.83 6.12 17.06
C ARG A 417 -6.77 7.11 17.74
N GLU A 418 -7.67 7.69 16.95
CA GLU A 418 -8.84 8.43 17.40
C GLU A 418 -10.09 7.55 17.29
N ASN A 419 -10.85 7.42 18.39
CA ASN A 419 -12.05 6.60 18.45
C ASN A 419 -13.09 7.26 19.37
N GLY A 420 -13.92 8.13 18.79
CA GLY A 420 -14.95 8.87 19.51
C GLY A 420 -15.92 9.57 18.58
N ASN A 421 -17.12 9.86 19.10
CA ASN A 421 -18.24 10.41 18.33
C ASN A 421 -18.15 11.94 18.13
N ASN A 422 -17.43 12.66 19.00
CA ASN A 422 -17.40 14.13 19.02
C ASN A 422 -16.05 14.74 18.63
N ASN A 423 -15.12 13.93 18.14
CA ASN A 423 -13.71 14.32 18.03
C ASN A 423 -13.37 14.96 16.68
N THR A 424 -14.35 15.14 15.80
CA THR A 424 -14.20 15.82 14.51
C THR A 424 -15.54 16.31 13.97
N SER A 425 -15.49 17.40 13.20
CA SER A 425 -16.59 17.98 12.43
C SER A 425 -16.62 17.54 10.97
N ALA A 426 -15.71 16.65 10.55
CA ALA A 426 -15.59 16.23 9.16
C ALA A 426 -16.81 15.38 8.73
N SER A 427 -17.41 15.73 7.59
CA SER A 427 -18.51 14.97 7.01
C SER A 427 -18.07 13.55 6.68
N ALA A 428 -18.97 12.59 6.93
CA ALA A 428 -18.74 11.15 6.75
C ALA A 428 -17.54 10.61 7.53
N TRP A 429 -17.26 11.17 8.71
CA TRP A 429 -16.28 10.62 9.64
C TRP A 429 -16.69 9.25 10.17
N ASN A 430 -15.74 8.31 10.13
CA ASN A 430 -15.95 6.94 10.61
C ASN A 430 -15.98 6.76 12.13
N ARG A 431 -15.69 7.81 12.92
CA ARG A 431 -15.59 7.70 14.39
C ARG A 431 -14.50 6.74 14.85
N ASN A 432 -13.57 6.39 13.95
CA ASN A 432 -12.43 5.52 14.16
C ASN A 432 -11.35 5.77 13.10
N SER A 433 -10.18 6.25 13.51
CA SER A 433 -9.04 6.59 12.62
C SER A 433 -8.14 5.40 12.28
N THR A 434 -8.70 4.20 12.29
CA THR A 434 -8.00 2.94 12.00
C THR A 434 -8.70 2.15 10.89
N ILE A 435 -9.88 2.59 10.45
CA ILE A 435 -10.62 1.88 9.40
C ILE A 435 -9.89 2.08 8.08
N ILE A 436 -9.53 0.95 7.45
CA ILE A 436 -8.87 0.92 6.14
C ILE A 436 -9.94 0.79 5.05
N GLU A 437 -9.75 1.55 3.97
CA GLU A 437 -10.58 1.49 2.78
C GLU A 437 -9.83 2.02 1.54
N SER A 438 -10.29 1.62 0.36
CA SER A 438 -9.80 2.13 -0.91
C SER A 438 -10.93 2.46 -1.87
N THR A 439 -10.73 3.51 -2.66
CA THR A 439 -11.50 3.67 -3.91
C THR A 439 -11.00 2.77 -5.03
N GLU A 440 -9.88 2.06 -4.81
CA GLU A 440 -9.12 1.37 -5.85
C GLU A 440 -8.97 2.35 -7.04
N GLN A 441 -9.29 1.91 -8.24
CA GLN A 441 -9.31 2.71 -9.46
C GLN A 441 -10.74 3.14 -9.90
N LEU A 442 -11.75 3.05 -9.03
CA LEU A 442 -13.17 3.22 -9.44
C LEU A 442 -13.50 4.58 -10.08
N PHE A 443 -12.67 5.61 -9.88
CA PHE A 443 -12.91 6.97 -10.39
C PHE A 443 -11.87 7.49 -11.37
N ASN A 444 -10.90 6.67 -11.79
CA ASN A 444 -9.83 7.08 -12.72
C ASN A 444 -10.33 7.53 -14.12
N TYR A 445 -11.59 7.27 -14.49
CA TYR A 445 -12.22 7.88 -15.67
C TYR A 445 -12.41 9.40 -15.53
N HIS A 446 -12.36 9.92 -14.29
CA HIS A 446 -12.42 11.34 -13.98
C HIS A 446 -10.99 11.89 -13.91
N PRO A 447 -10.60 12.88 -14.73
CA PRO A 447 -9.20 13.33 -14.84
C PRO A 447 -8.57 13.76 -13.51
N GLN A 448 -9.36 14.34 -12.61
CA GLN A 448 -8.93 14.80 -11.28
C GLN A 448 -8.75 13.67 -10.25
N MET A 449 -9.10 12.42 -10.58
CA MET A 449 -9.01 11.25 -9.70
C MET A 449 -8.04 10.19 -10.21
N VAL A 450 -7.34 10.46 -11.31
CA VAL A 450 -6.19 9.63 -11.73
C VAL A 450 -5.09 9.76 -10.67
N PRO A 451 -4.32 8.71 -10.34
CA PRO A 451 -3.19 8.86 -9.43
C PRO A 451 -2.14 9.87 -9.92
N LEU A 452 -1.47 10.54 -9.00
CA LEU A 452 -0.31 11.39 -9.29
C LEU A 452 0.88 10.54 -9.74
N THR A 453 1.09 9.40 -9.08
CA THR A 453 2.26 8.57 -9.29
C THR A 453 2.14 7.84 -10.63
N PRO A 454 3.08 8.03 -11.58
CA PRO A 454 3.01 7.42 -12.91
C PRO A 454 3.53 5.98 -12.89
N ARG A 455 2.77 5.11 -12.24
CA ARG A 455 3.11 3.69 -12.05
C ARG A 455 1.94 2.81 -12.48
N ASP A 456 2.23 1.53 -12.69
CA ASP A 456 1.29 0.59 -13.32
C ASP A 456 0.12 0.24 -12.44
N VAL A 457 0.34 0.14 -11.13
CA VAL A 457 -0.67 -0.23 -10.17
C VAL A 457 -0.57 0.72 -8.99
N VAL A 458 -1.48 1.69 -8.94
CA VAL A 458 -1.52 2.71 -7.89
C VAL A 458 -2.92 2.86 -7.32
N TRP A 459 -3.03 2.68 -6.00
CA TRP A 459 -4.32 2.84 -5.31
C TRP A 459 -4.29 3.97 -4.30
N TYR A 460 -5.36 4.77 -4.29
CA TYR A 460 -5.66 5.62 -3.15
C TYR A 460 -6.18 4.77 -2.00
N ILE A 461 -5.47 4.79 -0.89
CA ILE A 461 -5.81 4.07 0.33
C ILE A 461 -6.03 5.09 1.44
N SER A 462 -6.99 4.83 2.32
CA SER A 462 -7.17 5.58 3.55
C SER A 462 -7.20 4.65 4.75
N ASN A 463 -6.62 5.09 5.87
CA ASN A 463 -6.75 4.44 7.18
C ASN A 463 -7.57 5.26 8.18
N GLY A 464 -8.38 6.21 7.70
CA GLY A 464 -9.22 7.09 8.53
C GLY A 464 -8.49 8.31 9.10
N LYS A 465 -7.17 8.31 9.22
CA LYS A 465 -6.41 9.54 9.54
C LYS A 465 -5.73 10.14 8.31
N ALA A 466 -5.23 9.31 7.41
CA ALA A 466 -4.51 9.71 6.21
C ALA A 466 -5.18 9.16 4.94
N THR A 467 -4.89 9.78 3.80
CA THR A 467 -5.14 9.22 2.46
C THR A 467 -3.86 9.39 1.67
N ASP A 468 -3.39 8.33 1.01
CA ASP A 468 -2.18 8.37 0.20
C ASP A 468 -2.21 7.28 -0.90
N GLU A 469 -1.28 7.37 -1.84
CA GLU A 469 -1.08 6.41 -2.91
C GLU A 469 -0.15 5.26 -2.48
N ILE A 470 -0.58 4.03 -2.73
CA ILE A 470 0.27 2.83 -2.67
C ILE A 470 0.58 2.38 -4.10
N VAL A 471 1.87 2.25 -4.39
CA VAL A 471 2.41 1.69 -5.64
C VAL A 471 2.74 0.22 -5.41
N PHE A 472 2.33 -0.68 -6.31
CA PHE A 472 2.55 -2.12 -6.15
C PHE A 472 3.63 -2.71 -7.06
N ASP A 473 4.08 -1.98 -8.07
CA ASP A 473 5.00 -2.45 -9.12
C ASP A 473 6.24 -3.16 -8.55
N ASP A 474 6.90 -2.54 -7.57
CA ASP A 474 8.12 -3.07 -6.96
C ASP A 474 7.89 -4.40 -6.20
N TYR A 475 6.66 -4.61 -5.68
CA TYR A 475 6.29 -5.83 -4.98
C TYR A 475 5.88 -6.95 -5.94
N LEU A 476 5.49 -6.62 -7.17
CA LEU A 476 5.10 -7.59 -8.19
C LEU A 476 6.32 -8.23 -8.88
N ASP A 477 7.44 -7.51 -8.91
CA ASP A 477 8.67 -7.93 -9.56
C ASP A 477 9.28 -9.21 -8.94
N SER A 478 9.30 -10.28 -9.75
CA SER A 478 9.88 -11.59 -9.36
C SER A 478 11.36 -11.55 -8.99
N ASN A 479 12.04 -10.59 -9.59
CA ASN A 479 13.47 -10.49 -9.76
C ASN A 479 14.06 -9.38 -8.86
N ALA A 480 13.20 -8.68 -8.12
CA ALA A 480 13.60 -7.82 -7.02
C ALA A 480 14.28 -8.65 -5.91
N LEU A 481 15.52 -8.28 -5.60
CA LEU A 481 16.31 -8.82 -4.49
C LEU A 481 16.20 -7.94 -3.25
N ILE A 482 16.13 -6.63 -3.44
CA ILE A 482 15.99 -5.64 -2.37
C ILE A 482 14.93 -4.63 -2.78
N VAL A 483 13.93 -4.43 -1.92
CA VAL A 483 12.96 -3.32 -1.98
C VAL A 483 12.88 -2.75 -0.57
N SER A 484 13.57 -1.65 -0.30
CA SER A 484 13.65 -1.08 1.03
C SER A 484 13.34 0.40 1.02
N ASP A 485 12.15 0.72 1.49
CA ASP A 485 11.63 2.09 1.68
C ASP A 485 11.98 2.67 3.06
N MET A 486 13.10 2.19 3.63
CA MET A 486 13.60 2.54 4.95
C MET A 486 12.64 2.37 6.14
N ASN A 487 11.52 1.67 5.97
CA ASN A 487 10.68 1.21 7.08
C ASN A 487 11.45 0.26 8.01
N SER A 488 11.13 0.32 9.31
CA SER A 488 11.64 -0.66 10.29
C SER A 488 11.23 -2.09 9.89
N HIS A 489 12.09 -3.07 10.14
CA HIS A 489 11.73 -4.48 10.03
C HIS A 489 10.80 -4.89 11.17
N PHE A 490 9.85 -5.80 10.88
CA PHE A 490 8.87 -6.27 11.84
C PHE A 490 9.01 -7.75 12.12
N GLY A 491 8.93 -8.10 13.40
CA GLY A 491 9.01 -9.47 13.91
C GLY A 491 7.83 -9.79 14.81
N LEU A 492 7.58 -11.09 15.01
CA LEU A 492 6.52 -11.57 15.89
C LEU A 492 6.93 -11.50 17.35
N GLU A 493 6.05 -10.98 18.20
CA GLU A 493 6.15 -11.11 19.65
C GLU A 493 5.58 -12.45 20.13
N GLY A 494 5.94 -12.86 21.35
CA GLY A 494 5.37 -14.06 21.99
C GLY A 494 3.85 -14.03 22.22
N ASN A 495 3.21 -12.87 22.08
CA ASN A 495 1.74 -12.72 22.13
C ASN A 495 1.07 -12.80 20.74
N GLY A 496 1.84 -13.08 19.68
CA GLY A 496 1.33 -13.27 18.31
C GLY A 496 1.05 -11.98 17.53
N TYR A 497 1.50 -10.81 17.98
CA TYR A 497 1.44 -9.56 17.22
C TYR A 497 2.78 -9.24 16.54
N LEU A 498 2.72 -8.63 15.35
CA LEU A 498 3.88 -8.04 14.69
C LEU A 498 4.19 -6.69 15.32
N ARG A 499 5.48 -6.44 15.54
CA ARG A 499 6.02 -5.16 16.02
C ARG A 499 7.32 -4.79 15.29
N PRO A 500 7.74 -3.52 15.32
CA PRO A 500 9.08 -3.16 14.91
C PRO A 500 10.12 -3.90 15.75
N GLU A 501 11.10 -4.52 15.11
CA GLU A 501 12.27 -5.06 15.79
C GLU A 501 13.27 -3.92 16.05
N SER A 502 13.13 -3.26 17.18
CA SER A 502 14.12 -2.31 17.67
C SER A 502 14.69 -2.80 19.00
N SER A 503 15.90 -3.34 18.99
CA SER A 503 16.77 -3.26 20.16
C SER A 503 17.66 -2.02 20.00
N SER A 504 18.13 -1.43 21.10
CA SER A 504 18.99 -0.24 21.10
C SER A 504 20.26 -0.39 20.23
N ASP A 505 20.67 -1.62 19.94
CA ASP A 505 21.96 -1.92 19.34
C ASP A 505 21.86 -2.31 17.85
N VAL A 506 20.69 -2.74 17.38
CA VAL A 506 20.48 -3.21 16.00
C VAL A 506 19.25 -2.56 15.39
N VAL A 507 19.48 -1.64 14.46
CA VAL A 507 18.42 -1.07 13.62
C VAL A 507 18.28 -1.95 12.38
N LYS A 508 17.10 -2.55 12.20
CA LYS A 508 16.77 -3.37 11.02
C LYS A 508 15.79 -2.64 10.11
N VAL A 509 16.07 -2.65 8.82
CA VAL A 509 15.26 -2.09 7.73
C VAL A 509 14.54 -3.23 7.03
N GLN A 510 13.23 -3.09 6.77
CA GLN A 510 12.47 -4.06 6.00
C GLN A 510 13.06 -4.24 4.60
N ASN A 511 13.23 -5.50 4.17
CA ASN A 511 13.32 -5.83 2.75
C ASN A 511 11.96 -6.34 2.29
N ALA A 512 11.20 -5.52 1.57
CA ALA A 512 9.88 -5.80 1.04
C ALA A 512 9.91 -6.65 -0.24
N ALA A 513 11.09 -7.01 -0.77
CA ALA A 513 11.19 -7.87 -1.95
C ALA A 513 10.41 -9.18 -1.73
N THR A 514 9.58 -9.53 -2.71
CA THR A 514 8.57 -10.59 -2.60
C THR A 514 8.91 -11.82 -3.43
N GLY A 515 9.99 -11.76 -4.22
CA GLY A 515 10.47 -12.90 -4.98
C GLY A 515 10.64 -14.16 -4.13
N SER A 516 10.69 -15.31 -4.79
CA SER A 516 10.83 -16.62 -4.14
C SER A 516 12.26 -17.16 -4.20
N SER A 517 13.25 -16.35 -4.60
CA SER A 517 14.63 -16.80 -4.70
C SER A 517 15.25 -16.99 -3.31
N GLY A 518 15.97 -18.09 -3.11
CA GLY A 518 16.71 -18.37 -1.86
C GLY A 518 17.90 -17.44 -1.61
N SER A 519 18.02 -16.37 -2.37
CA SER A 519 19.11 -15.39 -2.31
C SER A 519 18.62 -14.00 -1.87
N ILE A 520 17.33 -13.82 -1.59
CA ILE A 520 16.79 -12.54 -1.08
C ILE A 520 17.24 -12.35 0.38
N PRO A 521 17.90 -11.23 0.72
CA PRO A 521 18.21 -10.88 2.10
C PRO A 521 16.94 -10.70 2.93
N LEU A 522 16.93 -11.19 4.17
CA LEU A 522 15.76 -11.12 5.05
C LEU A 522 15.36 -9.68 5.41
N TYR A 523 16.37 -8.85 5.67
CA TYR A 523 16.25 -7.44 6.06
C TYR A 523 17.59 -6.73 5.79
N GLY A 524 17.58 -5.40 5.83
CA GLY A 524 18.80 -4.59 5.92
C GLY A 524 19.20 -4.36 7.37
N SER A 525 20.48 -4.43 7.69
CA SER A 525 21.01 -4.10 9.03
C SER A 525 21.79 -2.80 8.99
N VAL A 526 21.49 -1.84 9.86
CA VAL A 526 22.30 -0.62 9.96
C VAL A 526 23.46 -0.89 10.94
N VAL A 527 24.66 -1.01 10.38
CA VAL A 527 25.88 -1.38 11.11
C VAL A 527 26.72 -0.15 11.40
N GLY A 528 27.40 -0.13 12.55
CA GLY A 528 28.30 0.94 13.00
C GLY A 528 27.94 1.44 14.39
N SER A 529 28.87 2.16 15.03
CA SER A 529 28.74 2.64 16.42
C SER A 529 28.25 4.08 16.56
N GLU A 530 28.14 4.80 15.44
CA GLU A 530 27.74 6.21 15.43
C GLU A 530 26.22 6.35 15.48
N TYR A 531 25.71 7.58 15.68
CA TYR A 531 24.27 7.83 15.67
C TYR A 531 23.66 7.46 14.32
N LYS A 532 22.61 6.62 14.36
CA LYS A 532 21.86 6.11 13.21
C LYS A 532 20.39 6.04 13.60
N ARG A 533 19.51 6.29 12.64
CA ARG A 533 18.07 6.29 12.89
C ARG A 533 17.30 6.08 11.59
N ILE A 534 16.33 5.18 11.62
CA ILE A 534 15.17 5.20 10.71
C ILE A 534 14.22 6.26 11.25
N GLU A 535 13.76 7.17 10.40
CA GLU A 535 12.93 8.27 10.89
C GLU A 535 11.62 7.75 11.52
N PRO A 536 11.27 8.19 12.75
CA PRO A 536 10.08 7.69 13.44
C PRO A 536 8.77 8.31 12.93
N GLN A 537 8.86 9.31 12.05
CA GLN A 537 7.73 9.92 11.35
C GLN A 537 8.05 9.93 9.85
N ALA A 538 7.04 9.98 8.99
CA ALA A 538 7.16 10.01 7.51
C ALA A 538 7.78 11.34 7.02
N MET A 539 9.03 11.53 7.40
CA MET A 539 9.93 12.61 7.06
C MET A 539 11.33 12.01 6.86
N GLY A 540 12.24 12.84 6.36
CA GLY A 540 13.62 12.40 6.16
C GLY A 540 13.81 11.43 5.01
N GLY A 541 12.73 10.96 4.36
CA GLY A 541 12.70 10.20 3.11
C GLY A 541 12.26 11.02 1.90
N ILE A 542 12.32 10.44 0.70
CA ILE A 542 11.83 11.04 -0.55
C ILE A 542 10.31 11.03 -0.60
N LYS A 543 9.64 10.02 -0.02
CA LYS A 543 8.17 9.96 0.11
C LYS A 543 7.75 9.91 1.58
N GLY A 544 8.19 8.89 2.32
CA GLY A 544 7.91 8.74 3.74
C GLY A 544 9.16 8.87 4.60
N LYS A 545 9.54 7.77 5.24
CA LYS A 545 10.64 7.69 6.21
C LYS A 545 11.97 7.52 5.49
N GLY A 546 13.01 8.18 5.99
CA GLY A 546 14.37 7.95 5.51
C GLY A 546 15.29 7.33 6.56
N LEU A 547 16.43 6.84 6.10
CA LEU A 547 17.51 6.37 6.95
C LEU A 547 18.60 7.45 7.07
N TRP A 548 18.81 7.96 8.28
CA TRP A 548 19.94 8.84 8.58
C TRP A 548 21.20 8.04 8.87
N LEU A 549 22.23 8.26 8.06
CA LEU A 549 23.57 7.73 8.28
C LEU A 549 24.54 8.83 8.74
N HIS A 550 25.41 8.46 9.68
CA HIS A 550 26.47 9.32 10.18
C HIS A 550 27.81 8.60 10.17
N ARG A 551 28.80 9.19 9.49
CA ARG A 551 30.22 8.79 9.52
C ARG A 551 30.42 7.33 9.08
N THR A 552 30.71 6.43 10.01
CA THR A 552 31.09 5.03 9.73
C THR A 552 29.90 4.11 9.60
N ASN A 553 28.68 4.61 9.82
CA ASN A 553 27.48 3.80 9.68
C ASN A 553 27.21 3.45 8.22
N TYR A 554 26.65 2.26 7.99
CA TYR A 554 26.22 1.80 6.68
C TYR A 554 25.04 0.84 6.81
N LEU A 555 24.26 0.73 5.75
CA LEU A 555 23.22 -0.28 5.61
C LEU A 555 23.80 -1.53 4.96
N ALA A 556 23.53 -2.70 5.53
CA ALA A 556 24.09 -3.98 5.11
C ALA A 556 22.99 -4.97 4.75
N TYR A 557 23.09 -5.61 3.59
CA TYR A 557 22.23 -6.70 3.16
C TYR A 557 23.05 -7.96 2.96
N ASP A 558 22.70 -9.01 3.70
CA ASP A 558 23.44 -10.27 3.70
C ASP A 558 22.80 -11.28 2.75
N PHE A 559 23.50 -11.58 1.67
CA PHE A 559 23.15 -12.62 0.71
C PHE A 559 23.68 -13.98 1.21
N ALA A 560 22.78 -14.85 1.68
CA ALA A 560 23.12 -16.19 2.15
C ALA A 560 23.68 -17.09 1.03
N SER A 561 23.24 -16.85 -0.20
CA SER A 561 23.67 -17.50 -1.44
C SER A 561 23.89 -16.45 -2.53
N ALA A 562 24.68 -16.77 -3.55
CA ALA A 562 24.85 -15.85 -4.68
C ALA A 562 23.53 -15.77 -5.46
N PRO A 563 22.97 -14.56 -5.68
CA PRO A 563 21.77 -14.43 -6.50
C PRO A 563 22.09 -14.76 -7.96
N ASP A 564 21.13 -15.33 -8.69
CA ASP A 564 21.21 -15.37 -10.15
C ASP A 564 21.25 -13.94 -10.65
N ASN A 565 22.24 -13.62 -11.46
CA ASN A 565 22.42 -12.34 -12.12
C ASN A 565 23.07 -12.57 -13.48
N SER A 566 22.70 -13.66 -14.17
CA SER A 566 23.30 -14.08 -15.44
C SER A 566 23.42 -12.95 -16.47
N ASP A 567 22.35 -12.16 -16.64
CA ASP A 567 22.32 -11.01 -17.57
C ASP A 567 22.92 -9.71 -16.98
N GLY A 568 22.95 -9.61 -15.67
CA GLY A 568 23.43 -8.43 -14.94
C GLY A 568 22.54 -8.07 -13.75
N TRP A 569 22.60 -6.82 -13.32
CA TRP A 569 21.80 -6.30 -12.21
C TRP A 569 21.63 -4.78 -12.31
N LEU A 570 20.59 -4.26 -11.66
CA LEU A 570 20.27 -2.84 -11.56
C LEU A 570 20.07 -2.46 -10.09
N LEU A 571 20.85 -1.49 -9.61
CA LEU A 571 20.68 -0.87 -8.29
C LEU A 571 20.13 0.54 -8.48
N SER A 572 19.13 0.92 -7.67
CA SER A 572 18.59 2.27 -7.55
C SER A 572 18.51 2.67 -6.07
N LEU A 573 18.74 3.96 -5.79
CA LEU A 573 18.57 4.55 -4.46
C LEU A 573 18.48 6.08 -4.53
N PHE A 574 17.85 6.68 -3.54
CA PHE A 574 17.86 8.11 -3.30
C PHE A 574 18.90 8.49 -2.25
N VAL A 575 19.58 9.63 -2.47
CA VAL A 575 20.58 10.18 -1.56
C VAL A 575 20.38 11.68 -1.37
N ASP A 576 20.29 12.14 -0.12
CA ASP A 576 20.46 13.54 0.27
C ASP A 576 21.72 13.65 1.13
N ASP A 577 22.84 13.92 0.47
CA ASP A 577 24.12 13.98 1.12
C ASP A 577 24.31 15.30 1.88
N ARG A 578 24.78 15.18 3.12
CA ARG A 578 25.12 16.31 4.00
C ARG A 578 26.62 16.33 4.25
N LEU A 579 27.38 15.99 3.21
CA LEU A 579 28.83 15.89 3.26
C LEU A 579 29.46 17.28 3.19
N ALA A 580 30.61 17.43 3.86
CA ALA A 580 31.52 18.51 3.52
C ALA A 580 32.18 18.16 2.19
N ALA A 581 32.16 19.08 1.23
CA ALA A 581 32.67 18.87 -0.11
C ALA A 581 34.21 18.91 -0.16
N ASN A 582 34.85 17.98 0.56
CA ASN A 582 36.29 17.88 0.73
C ASN A 582 36.95 17.30 -0.53
N PRO A 583 37.83 18.05 -1.22
CA PRO A 583 38.57 17.55 -2.36
C PRO A 583 39.36 16.28 -2.04
N GLY A 584 39.43 15.36 -3.00
CA GLY A 584 40.21 14.12 -2.92
C GLY A 584 39.61 13.01 -2.06
N LYS A 585 38.62 13.31 -1.20
CA LYS A 585 37.97 12.29 -0.36
C LYS A 585 36.98 11.46 -1.19
N ASN A 586 36.98 10.14 -0.99
CA ASN A 586 35.97 9.24 -1.55
C ASN A 586 34.90 8.96 -0.50
N TYR A 587 33.64 9.00 -0.91
CA TYR A 587 32.48 8.64 -0.11
C TYR A 587 31.84 7.41 -0.73
N THR A 588 31.99 6.24 -0.09
CA THR A 588 31.56 4.98 -0.69
C THR A 588 30.05 4.86 -0.60
N LEU A 589 29.40 4.81 -1.77
CA LEU A 589 27.97 4.60 -1.88
C LEU A 589 27.63 3.11 -1.82
N VAL A 590 28.43 2.28 -2.49
CA VAL A 590 28.18 0.84 -2.61
C VAL A 590 29.48 0.07 -2.43
N THR A 591 29.45 -0.97 -1.60
CA THR A 591 30.49 -1.99 -1.51
C THR A 591 29.89 -3.37 -1.79
N LEU A 592 30.42 -4.05 -2.79
CA LEU A 592 30.01 -5.40 -3.17
C LEU A 592 30.90 -6.44 -2.49
N ALA A 593 30.32 -7.59 -2.13
CA ALA A 593 31.05 -8.72 -1.55
C ALA A 593 32.15 -9.27 -2.48
N SER A 594 31.97 -9.13 -3.78
CA SER A 594 32.96 -9.42 -4.83
C SER A 594 34.18 -8.48 -4.83
N GLY A 595 34.18 -7.41 -4.04
CA GLY A 595 35.29 -6.47 -3.90
C GLY A 595 35.21 -5.23 -4.79
N GLY A 596 34.06 -4.97 -5.42
CA GLY A 596 33.78 -3.73 -6.15
C GLY A 596 33.28 -2.61 -5.25
N TYR A 597 33.63 -1.38 -5.59
CA TYR A 597 33.25 -0.17 -4.86
C TYR A 597 32.75 0.90 -5.82
N ILE A 598 31.66 1.56 -5.45
CA ILE A 598 31.12 2.74 -6.13
C ILE A 598 31.14 3.89 -5.13
N SER A 599 31.71 5.03 -5.51
CA SER A 599 31.92 6.15 -4.58
C SER A 599 31.78 7.50 -5.26
N PHE A 600 31.30 8.50 -4.51
CA PHE A 600 31.40 9.90 -4.91
C PHE A 600 32.78 10.45 -4.58
N ASN A 601 33.26 11.37 -5.40
CA ASN A 601 34.47 12.12 -5.13
C ASN A 601 34.38 13.52 -5.72
N ARG A 602 34.96 14.50 -5.03
CA ARG A 602 35.20 15.84 -5.57
C ARG A 602 36.69 16.05 -5.80
N ASP A 603 37.07 16.74 -6.87
CA ASP A 603 38.46 17.17 -7.09
C ASP A 603 38.71 18.59 -6.58
N GLU A 604 39.97 19.03 -6.66
CA GLU A 604 40.40 20.38 -6.22
C GLU A 604 39.79 21.50 -7.07
N ALA A 605 39.43 21.22 -8.32
CA ALA A 605 38.72 22.15 -9.19
C ALA A 605 37.21 22.22 -8.88
N GLY A 606 36.74 21.43 -7.92
CA GLY A 606 35.36 21.41 -7.49
C GLY A 606 34.44 20.51 -8.32
N ARG A 607 34.98 19.73 -9.27
CA ARG A 607 34.20 18.79 -10.10
C ARG A 607 33.81 17.56 -9.30
N THR A 608 32.58 17.11 -9.48
CA THR A 608 32.02 15.93 -8.81
C THR A 608 32.08 14.74 -9.76
N TYR A 609 32.58 13.61 -9.26
CA TYR A 609 32.70 12.37 -9.99
C TYR A 609 32.01 11.22 -9.27
N ILE A 610 31.46 10.30 -10.05
CA ILE A 610 31.25 8.93 -9.60
C ILE A 610 32.48 8.08 -9.98
N LYS A 611 32.94 7.27 -9.02
CA LYS A 611 34.14 6.44 -9.16
C LYS A 611 33.83 4.98 -8.92
N PHE A 612 34.33 4.13 -9.81
CA PHE A 612 34.31 2.69 -9.73
C PHE A 612 35.72 2.19 -9.39
N ARG A 613 35.83 1.28 -8.41
CA ARG A 613 37.08 0.67 -7.94
C ARG A 613 36.87 -0.81 -7.68
N SER A 614 37.92 -1.63 -7.79
CA SER A 614 37.88 -3.05 -7.45
C SER A 614 39.12 -3.45 -6.68
N ASN A 615 38.99 -4.36 -5.72
CA ASN A 615 40.13 -4.95 -5.03
C ASN A 615 41.09 -5.61 -6.02
N GLY A 616 42.39 -5.34 -5.87
CA GLY A 616 43.44 -5.89 -6.73
C GLY A 616 43.56 -5.24 -8.12
N ALA A 617 42.69 -4.30 -8.49
CA ALA A 617 42.81 -3.57 -9.75
C ALA A 617 43.75 -2.36 -9.62
N THR A 618 44.67 -2.18 -10.58
CA THR A 618 45.50 -0.97 -10.68
C THR A 618 44.73 0.10 -11.46
N GLY A 619 44.25 1.13 -10.77
CA GLY A 619 43.52 2.26 -11.38
C GLY A 619 42.07 2.40 -10.88
N ASN A 620 41.50 3.58 -11.11
CA ASN A 620 40.10 3.90 -10.80
C ASN A 620 39.43 4.36 -12.09
N TYR A 621 38.21 3.90 -12.37
CA TYR A 621 37.39 4.49 -13.42
C TYR A 621 36.54 5.59 -12.81
N LYS A 622 36.47 6.77 -13.43
CA LYS A 622 35.69 7.90 -12.92
C LYS A 622 34.95 8.60 -14.05
N TYR A 623 33.73 9.04 -13.79
CA TYR A 623 32.92 9.81 -14.72
C TYR A 623 32.52 11.13 -14.06
N ASP A 624 32.64 12.24 -14.80
CA ASP A 624 32.29 13.58 -14.32
C ASP A 624 30.77 13.76 -14.38
N ILE A 625 30.16 14.06 -13.22
CA ILE A 625 28.72 14.26 -13.07
C ILE A 625 28.39 15.66 -12.56
N THR A 626 29.33 16.60 -12.66
CA THR A 626 29.21 17.96 -12.11
C THR A 626 27.94 18.67 -12.59
N ASP A 627 27.55 18.48 -13.85
CA ASP A 627 26.37 19.14 -14.43
C ASP A 627 25.04 18.54 -13.94
N HIS A 628 25.07 17.35 -13.34
CA HIS A 628 23.88 16.63 -12.86
C HIS A 628 23.79 16.57 -11.34
N TYR A 629 24.93 16.61 -10.66
CA TYR A 629 25.02 16.46 -9.21
C TYR A 629 26.19 17.22 -8.60
N GLN A 630 25.90 17.93 -7.51
CA GLN A 630 26.87 18.66 -6.73
C GLN A 630 26.98 18.04 -5.34
N LEU A 631 28.14 17.45 -5.04
CA LEU A 631 28.41 16.83 -3.75
C LEU A 631 28.34 17.86 -2.62
N GLY A 632 27.50 17.61 -1.61
CA GLY A 632 27.22 18.52 -0.50
C GLY A 632 26.16 19.58 -0.82
N GLY A 633 25.48 19.48 -1.97
CA GLY A 633 24.49 20.43 -2.45
C GLY A 633 23.20 20.51 -1.62
N GLN A 634 22.95 19.51 -0.77
CA GLN A 634 21.71 19.30 -0.01
C GLN A 634 20.47 19.14 -0.89
N GLY A 635 19.73 18.06 -0.68
CA GLY A 635 18.53 17.71 -1.45
C GLY A 635 18.65 16.34 -2.09
N TRP A 636 17.49 15.78 -2.42
CA TRP A 636 17.40 14.42 -2.93
C TRP A 636 17.85 14.31 -4.38
N LYS A 637 18.67 13.29 -4.63
CA LYS A 637 19.03 12.82 -5.96
C LYS A 637 18.83 11.32 -6.05
N HIS A 638 18.23 10.89 -7.16
CA HIS A 638 18.12 9.48 -7.50
C HIS A 638 19.35 9.07 -8.28
N PHE A 639 19.96 7.96 -7.88
CA PHE A 639 21.05 7.31 -8.61
C PHE A 639 20.62 5.90 -8.98
N ALA A 640 20.77 5.55 -10.26
CA ALA A 640 20.62 4.18 -10.72
C ALA A 640 21.87 3.72 -11.48
N ILE A 641 22.27 2.48 -11.24
CA ILE A 641 23.47 1.88 -11.80
C ILE A 641 23.10 0.49 -12.31
N GLU A 642 23.19 0.33 -13.61
CA GLU A 642 23.00 -0.95 -14.28
C GLU A 642 24.37 -1.54 -14.61
N ILE A 643 24.58 -2.80 -14.26
CA ILE A 643 25.76 -3.58 -14.64
C ILE A 643 25.33 -4.74 -15.51
N LYS A 644 25.68 -4.68 -16.80
CA LYS A 644 25.48 -5.79 -17.74
C LYS A 644 26.61 -6.79 -17.62
N LYS A 645 26.30 -8.08 -17.62
CA LYS A 645 27.30 -9.16 -17.60
C LYS A 645 27.57 -9.72 -18.99
N GLN A 646 28.77 -10.30 -19.13
CA GLN A 646 29.14 -11.16 -20.25
C GLN A 646 29.80 -12.40 -19.66
N GLY A 647 29.09 -13.52 -19.71
CA GLY A 647 29.47 -14.73 -18.97
C GLY A 647 29.47 -14.48 -17.46
N ASN A 648 30.56 -14.83 -16.78
CA ASN A 648 30.66 -14.75 -15.33
C ASN A 648 31.20 -13.42 -14.79
N THR A 649 31.41 -12.43 -15.66
CA THR A 649 32.03 -11.15 -15.28
C THR A 649 31.17 -9.98 -15.73
N ALA A 650 31.21 -8.87 -14.98
CA ALA A 650 30.62 -7.61 -15.41
C ALA A 650 31.27 -7.14 -16.71
N ASN A 651 30.54 -6.46 -17.58
CA ASN A 651 31.05 -5.97 -18.85
C ASN A 651 30.91 -4.46 -18.98
N SER A 652 29.68 -3.95 -18.96
CA SER A 652 29.39 -2.53 -19.13
C SER A 652 28.57 -1.99 -17.97
N VAL A 653 28.73 -0.69 -17.70
CA VAL A 653 27.97 0.07 -16.71
C VAL A 653 27.12 1.10 -17.45
N THR A 654 25.85 1.22 -17.08
CA THR A 654 25.02 2.37 -17.43
C THR A 654 24.68 3.15 -16.16
N LEU A 655 24.90 4.46 -16.18
CA LEU A 655 24.63 5.37 -15.07
C LEU A 655 23.40 6.22 -15.37
N PHE A 656 22.51 6.29 -14.40
CA PHE A 656 21.33 7.14 -14.41
C PHE A 656 21.35 8.10 -13.22
N ILE A 657 20.94 9.35 -13.46
CA ILE A 657 20.70 10.35 -12.41
C ILE A 657 19.30 10.92 -12.64
N ASP A 658 18.49 10.93 -11.59
CA ASP A 658 17.09 11.38 -11.64
C ASP A 658 16.31 10.69 -12.78
N GLY A 659 16.55 9.38 -12.94
CA GLY A 659 15.88 8.54 -13.93
C GLY A 659 16.39 8.69 -15.38
N THR A 660 17.25 9.68 -15.65
CA THR A 660 17.79 9.95 -16.99
C THR A 660 19.14 9.25 -17.18
N GLU A 661 19.31 8.57 -18.32
CA GLU A 661 20.58 7.96 -18.71
C GLU A 661 21.64 9.04 -18.96
N ILE A 662 22.74 8.97 -18.21
CA ILE A 662 23.84 9.94 -18.31
C ILE A 662 24.97 9.42 -19.19
N THR A 663 25.31 8.13 -19.05
CA THR A 663 26.40 7.50 -19.81
C THR A 663 26.36 5.98 -19.73
N THR A 664 26.91 5.32 -20.75
CA THR A 664 27.27 3.89 -20.74
C THR A 664 28.75 3.74 -21.08
N PHE A 665 29.45 2.87 -20.36
CA PHE A 665 30.87 2.58 -20.61
C PHE A 665 31.24 1.14 -20.25
N ASP A 666 32.32 0.63 -20.86
CA ASP A 666 32.87 -0.68 -20.54
C ASP A 666 33.77 -0.63 -19.30
N LEU A 667 33.64 -1.63 -18.43
CA LEU A 667 34.53 -1.80 -17.29
C LEU A 667 35.90 -2.33 -17.74
N PRO A 668 37.00 -1.75 -17.22
CA PRO A 668 38.33 -2.31 -17.42
C PRO A 668 38.40 -3.78 -16.99
N GLN A 669 39.12 -4.61 -17.75
CA GLN A 669 39.19 -6.06 -17.52
C GLN A 669 39.57 -6.43 -16.07
N THR A 670 40.45 -5.65 -15.44
CA THR A 670 40.91 -5.82 -14.06
C THR A 670 39.83 -5.58 -13.00
N MET A 671 38.72 -4.94 -13.37
CA MET A 671 37.62 -4.58 -12.46
C MET A 671 36.40 -5.49 -12.60
N LYS A 672 36.26 -6.18 -13.73
CA LYS A 672 35.03 -6.90 -14.12
C LYS A 672 34.56 -7.95 -13.11
N SER A 673 35.47 -8.63 -12.41
CA SER A 673 35.13 -9.62 -11.37
C SER A 673 34.60 -8.98 -10.09
N GLY A 674 34.97 -7.73 -9.82
CA GLY A 674 34.56 -6.99 -8.63
C GLY A 674 33.11 -6.50 -8.66
N PHE A 675 32.46 -6.45 -9.82
CA PHE A 675 31.12 -5.88 -10.00
C PHE A 675 30.01 -6.92 -10.26
N VAL A 676 30.16 -8.12 -9.70
CA VAL A 676 29.17 -9.20 -9.79
C VAL A 676 28.52 -9.40 -8.42
N LEU A 677 27.19 -9.53 -8.36
CA LEU A 677 26.54 -9.93 -7.09
C LEU A 677 26.98 -11.35 -6.71
N SER A 678 27.40 -11.52 -5.46
CA SER A 678 27.88 -12.79 -4.92
C SER A 678 27.31 -13.03 -3.53
N LYS A 679 27.49 -14.23 -3.00
CA LYS A 679 27.28 -14.51 -1.57
C LYS A 679 28.09 -13.51 -0.73
N GLY A 680 27.51 -13.02 0.36
CA GLY A 680 28.14 -12.07 1.28
C GLY A 680 27.34 -10.78 1.44
N THR A 681 27.98 -9.76 1.99
CA THR A 681 27.31 -8.50 2.36
C THR A 681 27.42 -7.45 1.26
N LEU A 682 26.29 -6.94 0.80
CA LEU A 682 26.19 -5.67 0.07
C LEU A 682 26.10 -4.54 1.10
N LYS A 683 26.99 -3.55 1.03
CA LYS A 683 26.93 -2.36 1.90
C LYS A 683 26.54 -1.12 1.12
N ILE A 684 25.70 -0.30 1.72
CA ILE A 684 25.20 0.95 1.17
C ILE A 684 25.54 2.11 2.13
N GLY A 685 26.12 3.18 1.59
CA GLY A 685 26.36 4.44 2.31
C GLY A 685 27.55 4.45 3.28
N GLU A 686 28.52 3.55 3.14
CA GLU A 686 29.70 3.51 4.02
C GLU A 686 30.54 4.79 3.92
N GLY A 687 30.60 5.57 5.01
CA GLY A 687 31.28 6.87 5.02
C GLY A 687 30.38 8.05 4.66
N LEU A 688 29.10 7.81 4.34
CA LEU A 688 28.13 8.86 4.06
C LEU A 688 27.72 9.57 5.37
N ARG A 689 27.44 10.86 5.22
CA ARG A 689 26.64 11.61 6.20
C ARG A 689 25.48 12.20 5.43
N GLY A 690 24.27 11.77 5.71
CA GLY A 690 23.11 12.14 4.90
C GLY A 690 21.95 11.18 5.08
N TRP A 691 20.89 11.42 4.30
CA TRP A 691 19.75 10.53 4.19
C TRP A 691 19.92 9.60 3.00
N ILE A 692 19.52 8.35 3.19
CA ILE A 692 19.31 7.37 2.13
C ILE A 692 17.84 6.95 2.17
N ASP A 693 17.27 6.74 0.99
CA ASP A 693 15.93 6.19 0.87
C ASP A 693 15.79 5.28 -0.36
N GLU A 694 14.73 4.48 -0.36
CA GLU A 694 14.27 3.61 -1.45
C GLU A 694 15.39 2.82 -2.15
N VAL A 695 16.11 2.00 -1.38
CA VAL A 695 17.13 1.11 -1.95
C VAL A 695 16.43 -0.02 -2.71
N ARG A 696 16.68 -0.11 -4.01
CA ARG A 696 16.15 -1.13 -4.92
C ARG A 696 17.30 -1.89 -5.58
N LEU A 697 17.24 -3.22 -5.56
CA LEU A 697 18.17 -4.06 -6.31
C LEU A 697 17.41 -5.13 -7.07
N TYR A 698 17.60 -5.15 -8.37
CA TYR A 698 17.01 -6.13 -9.28
C TYR A 698 18.11 -6.98 -9.92
N ASN A 699 17.82 -8.26 -10.14
CA ASN A 699 18.74 -9.17 -10.83
C ASN A 699 18.53 -9.27 -12.35
N HIS A 700 17.85 -8.27 -12.91
CA HIS A 700 17.76 -8.01 -14.34
C HIS A 700 18.25 -6.59 -14.64
N LEU A 701 18.44 -6.31 -15.92
CA LEU A 701 18.73 -4.96 -16.44
C LEU A 701 17.44 -4.14 -16.54
N ARG A 702 17.53 -2.84 -16.87
CA ARG A 702 16.33 -2.05 -17.11
C ARG A 702 15.44 -2.69 -18.18
N LEU A 703 14.14 -2.67 -17.95
CA LEU A 703 13.15 -3.18 -18.91
C LEU A 703 12.99 -2.20 -20.08
N ASN A 704 12.98 -0.92 -19.73
CA ASN A 704 12.96 0.23 -20.64
C ASN A 704 13.42 1.48 -19.83
N ASN A 705 13.44 2.65 -20.47
CA ASN A 705 13.83 3.89 -19.81
C ASN A 705 12.75 4.41 -18.85
N GLU A 706 11.46 4.09 -19.07
CA GLU A 706 10.39 4.44 -18.13
C GLU A 706 10.57 3.74 -16.79
N PHE A 707 10.98 2.47 -16.79
CA PHE A 707 11.23 1.73 -15.55
C PHE A 707 12.22 2.46 -14.64
N VAL A 708 13.36 2.92 -15.15
CA VAL A 708 14.35 3.66 -14.35
C VAL A 708 13.87 5.08 -14.01
N CYS A 709 13.06 5.69 -14.88
CA CYS A 709 12.44 6.97 -14.61
C CYS A 709 11.44 6.90 -13.46
N ASN A 710 10.60 5.87 -13.46
CA ASN A 710 9.67 5.50 -12.40
C ASN A 710 10.37 5.28 -11.07
N LEU A 711 11.51 4.56 -11.06
CA LEU A 711 12.38 4.42 -9.87
C LEU A 711 12.91 5.75 -9.36
N GLY A 712 13.06 6.75 -10.24
CA GLY A 712 13.41 8.12 -9.88
C GLY A 712 12.21 9.02 -9.58
N HIS A 713 11.01 8.45 -9.39
CA HIS A 713 9.76 9.19 -9.17
C HIS A 713 9.39 10.17 -10.29
N GLY A 714 9.90 9.92 -11.49
CA GLY A 714 9.56 10.68 -12.67
C GLY A 714 8.67 9.90 -13.63
N SER A 715 8.38 10.53 -14.76
CA SER A 715 7.91 9.82 -15.96
C SER A 715 8.64 10.31 -17.20
N LEU A 716 8.84 9.41 -18.14
CA LEU A 716 9.53 9.64 -19.39
C LEU A 716 8.67 10.52 -20.27
N VAL A 717 9.25 11.63 -20.70
CA VAL A 717 8.62 12.58 -21.60
C VAL A 717 9.43 12.70 -22.89
N SER A 718 8.72 13.02 -23.98
CA SER A 718 9.36 13.32 -25.26
C SER A 718 9.64 14.81 -25.38
N THR A 719 10.82 15.14 -25.87
CA THR A 719 11.26 16.50 -26.23
C THR A 719 11.73 16.54 -27.68
N SER A 720 12.00 17.73 -28.21
CA SER A 720 12.56 17.88 -29.56
C SER A 720 13.95 17.25 -29.73
N SER A 721 14.65 16.96 -28.63
CA SER A 721 16.00 16.37 -28.61
C SER A 721 16.03 14.89 -28.24
N GLY A 722 14.89 14.24 -27.98
CA GLY A 722 14.79 12.84 -27.56
C GLY A 722 13.89 12.65 -26.35
N THR A 723 14.05 11.55 -25.62
CA THR A 723 13.29 11.26 -24.39
C THR A 723 14.10 11.60 -23.15
N THR A 724 13.49 12.21 -22.14
CA THR A 724 14.11 12.49 -20.83
C THR A 724 13.17 12.12 -19.70
N CYS A 725 13.71 11.83 -18.52
CA CYS A 725 12.89 11.66 -17.33
C CYS A 725 12.54 13.04 -16.75
N LEU A 726 11.25 13.31 -16.57
CA LEU A 726 10.77 14.49 -15.85
C LEU A 726 10.60 14.11 -14.37
N THR A 727 11.29 14.79 -13.46
CA THR A 727 11.24 14.56 -12.01
C THR A 727 11.00 15.85 -11.25
N ASP A 728 10.30 15.79 -10.11
CA ASP A 728 10.24 16.87 -9.12
C ASP A 728 10.46 16.32 -7.71
N HIS A 729 11.61 16.65 -7.11
CA HIS A 729 11.95 16.27 -5.74
C HIS A 729 11.81 17.43 -4.74
N THR A 730 11.00 18.45 -5.05
CA THR A 730 10.86 19.65 -4.23
C THR A 730 9.65 19.62 -3.28
N GLN A 731 8.64 18.79 -3.57
CA GLN A 731 7.41 18.67 -2.77
C GLN A 731 7.16 17.25 -2.25
N ASP A 732 6.25 16.49 -2.85
CA ASP A 732 5.92 15.11 -2.45
C ASP A 732 6.89 14.07 -3.03
N GLY A 733 7.81 14.53 -3.88
CA GLY A 733 8.87 13.72 -4.44
C GLY A 733 8.53 13.10 -5.78
N TYR A 734 7.37 13.42 -6.37
CA TYR A 734 6.93 12.92 -7.67
C TYR A 734 6.83 14.04 -8.71
N ALA A 735 7.05 13.68 -9.99
CA ALA A 735 6.59 14.52 -11.08
C ALA A 735 5.05 14.51 -11.17
N HIS A 736 4.45 15.69 -11.24
CA HIS A 736 3.01 15.85 -11.32
C HIS A 736 2.52 16.05 -12.75
N LEU A 737 1.24 15.75 -12.99
CA LEU A 737 0.58 16.08 -14.25
C LEU A 737 0.62 17.60 -14.57
N ALA A 738 0.69 18.45 -13.56
CA ALA A 738 0.89 19.89 -13.74
C ALA A 738 2.27 20.24 -14.34
N ASP A 739 3.29 19.41 -14.07
CA ASP A 739 4.65 19.59 -14.60
C ASP A 739 4.76 19.21 -16.07
N LYS A 740 3.73 18.54 -16.61
CA LYS A 740 3.61 18.16 -18.02
C LYS A 740 3.87 19.33 -18.96
N GLY A 741 3.38 20.53 -18.65
CA GLY A 741 3.50 21.69 -19.55
C GLY A 741 3.14 21.34 -21.00
N ALA A 742 4.12 21.48 -21.92
CA ALA A 742 4.00 21.14 -23.35
C ALA A 742 4.60 19.78 -23.73
N TYR A 743 4.97 18.94 -22.75
CA TYR A 743 5.61 17.66 -22.99
C TYR A 743 4.59 16.54 -23.29
N ASP A 744 4.95 15.66 -24.21
CA ASP A 744 4.21 14.42 -24.48
C ASP A 744 4.70 13.31 -23.55
N TRP A 745 3.83 12.80 -22.68
CA TRP A 745 4.14 11.67 -21.79
C TRP A 745 4.34 10.42 -22.65
N VAL A 746 5.52 9.82 -22.52
CA VAL A 746 5.88 8.57 -23.19
C VAL A 746 5.50 7.39 -22.28
N GLY A 747 5.55 7.57 -20.96
CA GLY A 747 5.11 6.59 -19.96
C GLY A 747 3.74 5.98 -20.23
N ASP A 748 2.73 6.82 -20.49
CA ASP A 748 1.36 6.38 -20.84
C ASP A 748 1.33 5.41 -22.03
N ARG A 749 2.27 5.55 -22.98
CA ARG A 749 2.41 4.69 -24.17
C ARG A 749 3.29 3.46 -23.92
N ILE A 750 4.09 3.44 -22.86
CA ILE A 750 4.97 2.32 -22.50
C ILE A 750 4.21 1.29 -21.66
N HIS A 751 3.31 1.74 -20.78
CA HIS A 751 2.42 0.86 -20.01
C HIS A 751 1.35 0.19 -20.91
N GLN A 752 1.00 0.82 -22.02
CA GLN A 752 0.18 0.23 -23.09
C GLN A 752 0.95 0.31 -24.42
N PRO A 753 1.95 -0.57 -24.65
CA PRO A 753 2.85 -0.51 -25.82
C PRO A 753 2.10 -0.64 -27.16
N VAL A 754 0.85 -1.09 -27.08
CA VAL A 754 -0.12 -1.22 -28.17
C VAL A 754 -1.37 -0.45 -27.82
N SER A 755 -1.87 0.35 -28.76
CA SER A 755 -3.13 1.08 -28.57
C SER A 755 -4.28 0.09 -28.37
N VAL A 756 -4.89 0.16 -27.19
CA VAL A 756 -6.16 -0.51 -26.93
C VAL A 756 -7.26 0.24 -27.67
N VAL A 757 -8.13 -0.50 -28.37
CA VAL A 757 -9.29 0.02 -29.08
C VAL A 757 -10.51 -0.75 -28.58
N TRP A 758 -11.55 -0.04 -28.16
CA TRP A 758 -12.68 -0.64 -27.42
C TRP A 758 -13.42 -1.77 -28.18
N ASN A 759 -13.51 -1.69 -29.51
CA ASN A 759 -14.22 -2.65 -30.37
C ASN A 759 -13.31 -3.71 -31.00
N GLN A 760 -12.04 -3.78 -30.57
CA GLN A 760 -11.08 -4.77 -31.02
C GLN A 760 -10.62 -5.61 -29.82
N PRO A 761 -10.14 -6.85 -30.04
CA PRO A 761 -9.49 -7.59 -28.97
C PRO A 761 -8.24 -6.86 -28.48
N ARG A 762 -8.00 -6.89 -27.15
CA ARG A 762 -6.76 -6.33 -26.60
C ARG A 762 -5.55 -7.05 -27.24
N PRO A 763 -4.54 -6.34 -27.76
CA PRO A 763 -3.43 -7.02 -28.45
C PRO A 763 -2.61 -7.88 -27.47
N SER A 764 -1.71 -8.70 -28.01
CA SER A 764 -0.86 -9.54 -27.16
C SER A 764 0.32 -8.74 -26.59
N GLU A 765 0.60 -8.97 -25.32
CA GLU A 765 1.73 -8.39 -24.58
C GLU A 765 2.73 -9.48 -24.14
N GLU A 766 2.65 -10.69 -24.69
CA GLU A 766 3.46 -11.84 -24.28
C GLU A 766 4.98 -11.65 -24.49
N ASN A 767 5.34 -10.67 -25.33
CA ASN A 767 6.72 -10.28 -25.62
C ASN A 767 7.11 -8.94 -24.97
N ASN A 768 6.20 -8.33 -24.20
CA ASN A 768 6.51 -7.10 -23.47
C ASN A 768 7.39 -7.43 -22.26
N GLY A 769 8.66 -7.04 -22.31
CA GLY A 769 9.61 -7.24 -21.22
C GLY A 769 9.16 -6.65 -19.88
N PHE A 770 8.37 -5.57 -19.91
CA PHE A 770 7.76 -4.99 -18.73
C PHE A 770 6.73 -5.94 -18.09
N CYS A 771 5.72 -6.37 -18.86
CA CYS A 771 4.68 -7.29 -18.37
C CYS A 771 5.29 -8.61 -17.87
N LEU A 772 6.33 -9.11 -18.53
CA LEU A 772 7.00 -10.37 -18.18
C LEU A 772 7.72 -10.37 -16.83
N VAL A 773 7.93 -9.21 -16.21
CA VAL A 773 8.49 -9.13 -14.84
C VAL A 773 7.49 -9.60 -13.78
N CYS A 774 6.22 -9.28 -13.99
CA CYS A 774 5.11 -9.69 -13.14
C CYS A 774 4.54 -11.05 -13.61
N HIS A 775 4.42 -11.23 -14.93
CA HIS A 775 3.80 -12.39 -15.54
C HIS A 775 4.80 -13.51 -15.82
N ASN A 776 4.62 -14.64 -15.14
CA ASN A 776 5.53 -15.78 -15.26
C ASN A 776 4.76 -17.10 -15.45
N SER A 777 5.47 -18.19 -15.73
CA SER A 777 4.86 -19.49 -16.00
C SER A 777 4.11 -20.07 -14.81
N ASN A 778 4.43 -19.62 -13.59
CA ASN A 778 3.82 -20.07 -12.34
C ASN A 778 2.83 -19.05 -11.78
N GLY A 779 2.59 -17.95 -12.50
CA GLY A 779 1.67 -16.91 -12.05
C GLY A 779 0.24 -17.41 -12.02
N LYS A 780 -0.53 -16.95 -11.03
CA LYS A 780 -1.94 -17.28 -10.82
C LYS A 780 -2.79 -16.02 -10.91
N PHE A 781 -4.12 -16.18 -11.04
CA PHE A 781 -5.08 -15.07 -10.96
C PHE A 781 -4.73 -13.88 -11.86
N GLY A 782 -4.54 -14.14 -13.14
CA GLY A 782 -4.18 -13.11 -14.12
C GLY A 782 -2.68 -12.79 -14.20
N LEU A 783 -1.82 -13.34 -13.35
CA LEU A 783 -0.36 -13.13 -13.42
C LEU A 783 0.39 -14.23 -14.22
N SER A 784 -0.32 -15.11 -14.93
CA SER A 784 0.33 -16.11 -15.79
C SER A 784 0.80 -15.47 -17.10
N LYS A 785 1.77 -16.07 -17.80
CA LYS A 785 2.12 -15.63 -19.17
C LYS A 785 0.95 -15.71 -20.15
N ASN A 786 0.06 -16.70 -19.98
CA ASN A 786 -1.13 -16.84 -20.82
C ASN A 786 -2.10 -15.66 -20.65
N ALA A 787 -2.04 -14.97 -19.51
CA ALA A 787 -2.81 -13.74 -19.30
C ALA A 787 -2.29 -12.54 -20.10
N LEU A 788 -1.24 -12.69 -20.92
CA LEU A 788 -0.76 -11.67 -21.86
C LEU A 788 -1.09 -12.02 -23.32
N VAL A 789 -1.64 -13.21 -23.58
CA VAL A 789 -1.96 -13.68 -24.93
C VAL A 789 -3.26 -13.05 -25.39
N MET A 790 -3.29 -12.58 -26.65
CA MET A 790 -4.50 -12.03 -27.26
C MET A 790 -5.62 -13.07 -27.27
N ASN A 791 -6.82 -12.68 -26.79
CA ASN A 791 -8.04 -13.47 -26.95
C ASN A 791 -8.88 -12.87 -28.09
N SER A 792 -8.76 -13.41 -29.31
CA SER A 792 -9.46 -12.85 -30.47
C SER A 792 -10.99 -12.92 -30.41
N GLY A 793 -11.56 -13.68 -29.47
CA GLY A 793 -13.00 -13.81 -29.26
C GLY A 793 -13.60 -12.81 -28.28
N VAL A 794 -12.78 -11.97 -27.64
CA VAL A 794 -13.20 -11.04 -26.57
C VAL A 794 -12.77 -9.63 -26.94
N TRP A 795 -13.68 -8.65 -26.80
CA TRP A 795 -13.37 -7.24 -27.03
C TRP A 795 -12.57 -6.65 -25.86
N ALA A 796 -11.76 -5.62 -26.11
CA ALA A 796 -10.94 -4.99 -25.07
C ALA A 796 -11.77 -4.46 -23.89
N SER A 797 -13.00 -3.97 -24.15
CA SER A 797 -13.94 -3.56 -23.10
C SER A 797 -14.29 -4.68 -22.13
N ASP A 798 -14.20 -5.91 -22.60
CA ASP A 798 -14.70 -7.09 -21.95
C ASP A 798 -13.57 -8.08 -21.60
N ASP A 799 -12.31 -7.70 -21.79
CA ASP A 799 -11.14 -8.58 -21.65
C ASP A 799 -10.70 -8.75 -20.18
N ALA A 800 -10.34 -9.98 -19.78
CA ALA A 800 -9.93 -10.29 -18.40
C ALA A 800 -8.61 -9.61 -18.04
N ARG A 801 -7.80 -9.36 -19.07
CA ARG A 801 -6.45 -8.82 -19.01
C ARG A 801 -6.42 -7.31 -18.86
N ARG A 802 -7.57 -6.67 -18.60
CA ARG A 802 -7.62 -5.26 -18.20
C ARG A 802 -6.62 -5.00 -17.08
N GLN A 803 -5.84 -3.94 -17.25
CA GLN A 803 -4.83 -3.53 -16.30
C GLN A 803 -5.53 -3.06 -15.00
N PRO A 804 -4.90 -3.25 -13.83
CA PRO A 804 -5.46 -2.75 -12.58
C PRO A 804 -5.77 -1.26 -12.61
N MET A 805 -5.06 -0.47 -13.42
CA MET A 805 -5.29 0.97 -13.58
C MET A 805 -6.26 1.34 -14.70
N ASP A 806 -6.85 0.38 -15.42
CA ASP A 806 -7.89 0.68 -16.39
C ASP A 806 -9.18 1.14 -15.68
N PRO A 807 -9.93 2.07 -16.27
CA PRO A 807 -11.22 2.46 -15.75
C PRO A 807 -12.21 1.29 -15.78
N PRO A 808 -13.25 1.34 -14.91
CA PRO A 808 -14.37 0.43 -15.04
C PRO A 808 -14.86 0.40 -16.49
N PRO A 809 -14.99 -0.78 -17.11
CA PRO A 809 -15.34 -0.87 -18.53
C PRO A 809 -16.71 -0.26 -18.82
N ARG A 810 -17.60 -0.32 -17.82
CA ARG A 810 -19.00 0.05 -17.91
C ARG A 810 -19.41 0.87 -16.71
N ILE A 811 -20.29 1.85 -16.95
CA ILE A 811 -20.94 2.63 -15.90
C ILE A 811 -22.45 2.45 -16.02
N LEU A 812 -23.12 2.18 -14.90
CA LEU A 812 -24.56 1.97 -14.86
C LEU A 812 -25.34 3.20 -14.41
N GLY A 813 -26.66 3.12 -14.52
CA GLY A 813 -27.61 4.10 -14.02
C GLY A 813 -27.88 5.21 -15.03
N GLN A 814 -28.32 6.35 -14.51
CA GLN A 814 -28.45 7.58 -15.25
C GLN A 814 -27.08 8.19 -15.47
N ILE A 815 -26.81 8.58 -16.71
CA ILE A 815 -25.55 9.15 -17.15
C ILE A 815 -25.86 10.50 -17.81
N PRO A 816 -25.47 11.61 -17.16
CA PRO A 816 -25.72 12.94 -17.70
C PRO A 816 -25.09 13.13 -19.08
N GLN A 817 -25.71 14.00 -19.86
CA GLN A 817 -25.09 14.54 -21.06
C GLN A 817 -23.76 15.22 -20.72
N TYR A 818 -22.72 15.00 -21.54
CA TYR A 818 -21.37 15.57 -21.38
C TYR A 818 -20.68 15.23 -20.06
N TRP A 819 -21.00 14.06 -19.51
CA TRP A 819 -20.42 13.60 -18.25
C TRP A 819 -18.91 13.31 -18.34
N LEU A 820 -18.43 12.77 -19.46
CA LEU A 820 -17.02 12.46 -19.74
C LEU A 820 -16.49 13.35 -20.88
N LYS A 821 -15.45 14.13 -20.59
CA LYS A 821 -14.69 14.97 -21.55
C LYS A 821 -15.56 15.90 -22.42
N ASP A 822 -16.46 16.68 -21.81
CA ASP A 822 -17.31 17.75 -22.39
C ASP A 822 -18.11 17.42 -23.67
N ALA A 823 -18.03 16.20 -24.20
CA ALA A 823 -18.63 15.79 -25.46
C ALA A 823 -19.35 14.44 -25.39
N PHE A 824 -19.12 13.64 -24.33
CA PHE A 824 -19.65 12.27 -24.23
C PHE A 824 -20.33 11.97 -22.89
N PRO A 825 -21.47 11.26 -22.88
CA PRO A 825 -22.33 11.04 -24.04
C PRO A 825 -22.94 12.38 -24.52
N SER A 826 -23.16 12.52 -25.82
CA SER A 826 -23.74 13.75 -26.41
C SER A 826 -25.21 13.95 -26.08
N GLN A 827 -25.83 13.01 -25.37
CA GLN A 827 -27.18 13.06 -24.83
C GLN A 827 -27.22 12.37 -23.47
N HIS A 828 -28.26 12.66 -22.68
CA HIS A 828 -28.52 11.96 -21.43
C HIS A 828 -28.84 10.48 -21.71
N LEU A 829 -28.22 9.56 -20.97
CA LEU A 829 -28.42 8.11 -21.11
C LEU A 829 -28.97 7.49 -19.82
N SER A 830 -29.66 6.36 -19.97
CA SER A 830 -30.30 5.62 -18.88
C SER A 830 -29.97 4.14 -19.07
N GLU A 831 -28.84 3.70 -18.53
CA GLU A 831 -28.25 2.38 -18.79
C GLU A 831 -28.44 1.43 -17.61
N SER A 832 -29.11 0.29 -17.82
CA SER A 832 -29.31 -0.73 -16.78
C SER A 832 -28.35 -1.92 -16.93
N GLU A 833 -28.71 -2.93 -17.72
CA GLU A 833 -28.04 -4.24 -17.72
C GLU A 833 -26.75 -4.32 -18.55
N ASN A 834 -26.53 -3.37 -19.45
CA ASN A 834 -25.36 -3.35 -20.32
C ASN A 834 -24.38 -2.23 -19.94
N GLY A 835 -24.83 -1.22 -19.20
CA GLY A 835 -24.01 -0.05 -18.89
C GLY A 835 -23.58 0.75 -20.12
N TYR A 836 -23.09 1.95 -19.87
CA TYR A 836 -22.37 2.73 -20.88
C TYR A 836 -20.91 2.27 -20.95
N ILE A 837 -20.43 1.90 -22.14
CA ILE A 837 -19.06 1.47 -22.35
C ILE A 837 -18.15 2.69 -22.30
N VAL A 838 -17.45 2.87 -21.17
CA VAL A 838 -16.55 4.01 -20.94
C VAL A 838 -15.39 3.99 -21.93
N ASP A 839 -14.92 2.79 -22.26
CA ASP A 839 -13.81 2.57 -23.19
C ASP A 839 -14.04 3.17 -24.58
N GLN A 840 -15.28 3.29 -25.03
CA GLN A 840 -15.58 3.94 -26.31
C GLN A 840 -15.10 5.40 -26.34
N VAL A 841 -15.01 6.04 -25.17
CA VAL A 841 -14.56 7.43 -25.00
C VAL A 841 -13.06 7.50 -24.69
N ILE A 842 -12.54 6.51 -23.96
CA ILE A 842 -11.15 6.52 -23.46
C ILE A 842 -10.18 5.92 -24.49
N HIS A 843 -10.64 4.94 -25.26
CA HIS A 843 -9.91 4.20 -26.28
C HIS A 843 -10.62 4.31 -27.65
N PRO A 844 -10.80 5.54 -28.19
CA PRO A 844 -11.44 5.72 -29.50
C PRO A 844 -10.56 5.19 -30.65
N ASP A 845 -11.21 4.91 -31.79
CA ASP A 845 -10.56 4.45 -33.03
C ASP A 845 -9.55 5.46 -33.61
#